data_AF-A0A1Y3WUH1-F1
#
_entry.id   AF-A0A1Y3WUH1-F1
#
_cell.length_a   1.000
_cell.length_b   1.000
_cell.length_c   1.000
_cell.angle_alpha   90.00
_cell.angle_beta   90.00
_cell.angle_gamma   90.00
#
_symmetry.space_group_name_H-M   'P 1'
#
loop_
_entity.id
_entity.type
_entity.pdbx_description
1 polymer ?
#
loop_
_entity_poly.entity_id
_entity_poly.type
_entity_poly.pdbx_seq_one_letter_code
_entity_poly.pdbx_strand_id
1 'polypeptide(L)'
;MKKYLILPLCATFCLTAGCAEDFPTVLNHDYYEENTTPAQPDVTEQTVRLGTYNLWISNKGTGDYLWTNRRDVLAQSIVNNDWDIFGFQEANATIQSELPKLVAAKGGNYEWWFVGRDSQDGKSGEALGIAYDPDRFTLSDQHYYWLSETPDEMSYGWDELGYHRIACCAVVTDKRYGKQFLLTVTHLPLADMARSEAAKLIVEREQMYNKPGMPSVLVGDMNATPDDAASATFRTHWNDAYQTVDARFVSGPVGTFNGHKTSTDLSVSTARIDYIYTRGPLALKSYRVDNSVYGGIYPSDHCPVTIQVDFDYDAPEAPQIEGAGTESDPWQINSTADWNAVAESINGAEADATYLTTHFYALTADIDFKGQSLLPISYAASTIYFQGEFDGRGHTIRNVTMTASGSSFGLFGASDGRIHDLNVEDLSLSTAFKTAGGVVGTNRGVIDGVTFRGRIVGTGVASVLGGIAGQNQGVIVNCGNRGGSIEAVDLNSGAKGENLGGIAGQISKGSDGVGNYVINCYSWIERIASNNNNLGGIVGIVSDDSFVINCYATLADVTQNDSYASSVGYNKKGNVWNVYGNEACPSGQKNADWIVGNDSKKDGSVWAESVGALLSLDEMKSGAVTVPSSGKECASLVEALNTGAELYDQLPDGTLPTKPVVSLREWVASDTYPVLK
;
A
#
# COMPACT_ATOMS: atom_id res chain seq x y z
N MET A 1 66.48 -21.20 46.22
CA MET A 1 65.43 -22.11 46.71
C MET A 1 64.29 -21.27 47.27
N LYS A 2 63.26 -21.00 46.48
CA LYS A 2 62.06 -20.26 46.92
C LYS A 2 60.95 -21.28 47.18
N LYS A 3 60.38 -21.26 48.39
CA LYS A 3 59.23 -22.08 48.78
C LYS A 3 57.94 -21.28 48.58
N TYR A 4 56.96 -21.97 48.02
CA TYR A 4 55.62 -21.51 47.67
C TYR A 4 54.78 -21.19 48.91
N LEU A 5 53.98 -20.13 48.84
CA LEU A 5 52.85 -19.89 49.74
C LEU A 5 51.59 -19.78 48.87
N ILE A 6 50.65 -20.67 49.13
CA ILE A 6 49.36 -20.82 48.43
C ILE A 6 48.35 -19.87 49.09
N LEU A 7 47.71 -18.99 48.30
CA LEU A 7 46.49 -18.28 48.70
C LEU A 7 45.27 -19.04 48.16
N PRO A 8 44.19 -19.23 48.95
CA PRO A 8 42.96 -19.80 48.43
C PRO A 8 42.13 -18.70 47.72
N LEU A 9 41.72 -19.00 46.50
CA LEU A 9 40.74 -18.21 45.74
C LEU A 9 39.34 -18.56 46.28
N CYS A 10 38.65 -17.59 46.89
CA CYS A 10 37.23 -17.71 47.18
C CYS A 10 36.45 -17.57 45.86
N ALA A 11 35.92 -18.68 45.35
CA ALA A 11 34.93 -18.67 44.29
C ALA A 11 33.55 -18.33 44.89
N THR A 12 33.01 -17.18 44.51
CA THR A 12 31.63 -16.79 44.76
C THR A 12 30.74 -17.62 43.82
N PHE A 13 30.01 -18.59 44.36
CA PHE A 13 28.95 -19.28 43.64
C PHE A 13 27.74 -18.32 43.51
N CYS A 14 27.54 -17.74 42.34
CA CYS A 14 26.23 -17.26 41.94
C CYS A 14 25.40 -18.49 41.57
N LEU A 15 24.45 -18.86 42.44
CA LEU A 15 23.39 -19.80 42.12
C LEU A 15 22.43 -19.10 41.14
N THR A 16 22.60 -19.35 39.83
CA THR A 16 21.50 -19.18 38.89
C THR A 16 20.46 -20.25 39.20
N ALA A 17 19.22 -19.84 39.41
CA ALA A 17 18.11 -20.77 39.51
C ALA A 17 17.94 -21.44 38.13
N GLY A 18 18.52 -22.63 37.97
CA GLY A 18 18.34 -23.42 36.76
C GLY A 18 16.89 -23.87 36.66
N CYS A 19 16.20 -23.43 35.60
CA CYS A 19 15.03 -24.15 35.10
C CYS A 19 15.48 -25.61 34.88
N ALA A 20 14.75 -26.57 35.45
CA ALA A 20 15.03 -27.97 35.18
C ALA A 20 14.88 -28.23 33.66
N GLU A 21 15.85 -28.91 33.04
CA GLU A 21 15.69 -29.36 31.66
C GLU A 21 14.56 -30.39 31.62
N ASP A 22 13.42 -30.02 31.01
CA ASP A 22 12.26 -30.91 30.86
C ASP A 22 12.57 -32.14 29.98
N PHE A 23 13.62 -32.04 29.14
CA PHE A 23 14.07 -33.09 28.22
C PHE A 23 15.59 -33.13 28.15
N PRO A 24 16.22 -34.33 28.08
CA PRO A 24 17.63 -34.43 27.71
C PRO A 24 17.85 -33.78 26.35
N THR A 25 18.68 -32.74 26.34
CA THR A 25 19.00 -31.96 25.13
C THR A 25 20.45 -32.23 24.73
N VAL A 26 20.66 -32.66 23.49
CA VAL A 26 22.01 -32.94 22.97
C VAL A 26 22.18 -32.33 21.59
N LEU A 27 23.34 -31.72 21.34
CA LEU A 27 23.72 -31.35 19.98
C LEU A 27 23.94 -32.62 19.15
N ASN A 28 23.49 -32.61 17.90
CA ASN A 28 23.91 -33.65 16.98
C ASN A 28 25.37 -33.40 16.57
N HIS A 29 26.29 -34.05 17.30
CA HIS A 29 27.74 -33.83 17.23
C HIS A 29 28.37 -34.20 15.89
N ASP A 30 27.67 -34.92 15.01
CA ASP A 30 28.14 -35.26 13.65
C ASP A 30 28.53 -34.03 12.81
N TYR A 31 28.12 -32.83 13.24
CA TYR A 31 28.31 -31.55 12.55
C TYR A 31 29.26 -30.57 13.25
N TYR A 32 29.87 -30.97 14.37
CA TYR A 32 30.80 -30.14 15.12
C TYR A 32 32.21 -30.73 15.03
N GLU A 33 33.20 -29.92 14.61
CA GLU A 33 34.60 -30.32 14.71
C GLU A 33 34.99 -30.45 16.20
N GLU A 34 35.48 -31.62 16.62
CA GLU A 34 35.69 -31.98 18.04
C GLU A 34 36.64 -31.08 18.85
N ASN A 35 37.28 -30.03 18.28
CA ASN A 35 38.34 -29.29 18.97
C ASN A 35 38.43 -27.77 18.72
N THR A 36 37.40 -27.11 18.19
CA THR A 36 37.41 -25.63 18.07
C THR A 36 36.31 -25.02 18.92
N THR A 37 36.68 -24.37 20.03
CA THR A 37 35.77 -23.45 20.72
C THR A 37 35.39 -22.35 19.73
N PRO A 38 34.10 -22.16 19.39
CA PRO A 38 33.70 -21.11 18.45
C PRO A 38 34.19 -19.75 18.94
N ALA A 39 34.73 -18.94 18.02
CA ALA A 39 35.09 -17.59 18.35
C ALA A 39 33.83 -16.86 18.87
N GLN A 40 33.98 -16.09 19.94
CA GLN A 40 32.85 -15.35 20.49
C GLN A 40 32.73 -14.01 19.76
N PRO A 41 31.58 -13.71 19.16
CA PRO A 41 31.34 -12.41 18.55
C PRO A 41 31.31 -11.31 19.60
N ASP A 42 31.60 -10.08 19.18
CA ASP A 42 31.43 -8.89 20.02
C ASP A 42 29.95 -8.52 20.09
N VAL A 43 29.28 -8.95 21.16
CA VAL A 43 27.86 -8.75 21.42
C VAL A 43 27.68 -7.73 22.54
N THR A 44 26.69 -6.86 22.36
CA THR A 44 26.34 -5.83 23.33
C THR A 44 24.87 -5.97 23.73
N GLU A 45 24.41 -5.15 24.68
CA GLU A 45 22.99 -5.10 25.04
C GLU A 45 22.09 -4.63 23.87
N GLN A 46 22.68 -4.02 22.83
CA GLN A 46 21.97 -3.61 21.60
C GLN A 46 21.78 -4.74 20.61
N THR A 47 22.59 -5.80 20.71
CA THR A 47 22.56 -6.90 19.76
C THR A 47 21.19 -7.59 19.79
N VAL A 48 20.60 -7.74 18.62
CA VAL A 48 19.32 -8.45 18.41
C VAL A 48 19.61 -9.90 18.06
N ARG A 49 18.94 -10.82 18.74
CA ARG A 49 18.89 -12.24 18.39
C ARG A 49 17.67 -12.48 17.52
N LEU A 50 17.89 -12.52 16.20
CA LEU A 50 16.84 -12.65 15.20
C LEU A 50 16.85 -14.07 14.61
N GLY A 51 15.70 -14.73 14.62
CA GLY A 51 15.57 -16.12 14.16
C GLY A 51 14.60 -16.36 13.00
N THR A 52 14.66 -17.56 12.43
CA THR A 52 13.58 -18.14 11.62
C THR A 52 13.39 -19.62 11.92
N TYR A 53 12.13 -20.07 11.94
CA TYR A 53 11.81 -21.46 12.22
C TYR A 53 10.51 -21.95 11.56
N ASN A 54 10.61 -22.90 10.61
CA ASN A 54 9.45 -23.67 10.18
C ASN A 54 9.04 -24.63 11.32
N LEU A 55 7.82 -24.45 11.84
CA LEU A 55 7.32 -25.16 13.03
C LEU A 55 6.74 -26.54 12.72
N TRP A 56 6.55 -26.82 11.43
CA TRP A 56 5.82 -27.95 10.85
C TRP A 56 4.38 -28.06 11.35
N ILE A 57 3.42 -28.36 10.49
CA ILE A 57 2.00 -28.43 10.92
C ILE A 57 1.72 -29.52 11.97
N SER A 58 0.71 -29.32 12.83
CA SER A 58 0.39 -30.24 13.94
C SER A 58 -0.21 -31.58 13.49
N ASN A 59 -0.87 -31.63 12.33
CA ASN A 59 -1.77 -32.72 11.95
C ASN A 59 -1.15 -33.78 11.02
N LYS A 60 0.13 -33.65 10.65
CA LYS A 60 0.86 -34.65 9.84
C LYS A 60 1.71 -35.63 10.67
N GLY A 61 1.82 -35.40 11.98
CA GLY A 61 2.62 -36.21 12.91
C GLY A 61 2.18 -37.68 13.03
N THR A 62 3.15 -38.57 13.19
CA THR A 62 2.93 -39.97 13.61
C THR A 62 3.99 -40.39 14.62
N GLY A 63 3.70 -41.38 15.48
CA GLY A 63 4.63 -41.84 16.51
C GLY A 63 5.07 -40.71 17.44
N ASP A 64 6.38 -40.56 17.63
CA ASP A 64 6.98 -39.51 18.48
C ASP A 64 6.72 -38.09 17.95
N TYR A 65 6.37 -37.96 16.66
CA TYR A 65 6.07 -36.69 16.00
C TYR A 65 4.59 -36.30 16.05
N LEU A 66 3.73 -37.08 16.71
CA LEU A 66 2.37 -36.64 17.03
C LEU A 66 2.42 -35.30 17.78
N TRP A 67 1.52 -34.37 17.45
CA TRP A 67 1.49 -33.04 18.09
C TRP A 67 1.54 -33.10 19.62
N THR A 68 0.77 -34.02 20.22
CA THR A 68 0.73 -34.23 21.68
C THR A 68 2.08 -34.60 22.29
N ASN A 69 2.99 -35.17 21.50
CA ASN A 69 4.30 -35.62 21.94
C ASN A 69 5.38 -34.56 21.65
N ARG A 70 5.30 -33.89 20.47
CA ARG A 70 6.31 -32.91 20.05
C ARG A 70 6.09 -31.48 20.55
N ARG A 71 4.87 -31.09 20.93
CA ARG A 71 4.54 -29.68 21.23
C ARG A 71 5.36 -29.08 22.37
N ASP A 72 5.61 -29.86 23.42
CA ASP A 72 6.40 -29.43 24.57
C ASP A 72 7.90 -29.37 24.22
N VAL A 73 8.35 -30.27 23.34
CA VAL A 73 9.71 -30.27 22.79
C VAL A 73 9.93 -29.04 21.89
N LEU A 74 8.98 -28.73 21.01
CA LEU A 74 9.00 -27.54 20.16
C LEU A 74 9.00 -26.25 20.99
N ALA A 75 8.12 -26.16 21.98
CA ALA A 75 8.07 -25.00 22.86
C ALA A 75 9.38 -24.81 23.64
N GLN A 76 10.02 -25.91 24.10
CA GLN A 76 11.33 -25.83 24.75
C GLN A 76 12.42 -25.37 23.79
N SER A 77 12.43 -25.86 22.55
CA SER A 77 13.38 -25.46 21.52
C SER A 77 13.34 -23.95 21.24
N ILE A 78 12.13 -23.37 21.17
CA ILE A 78 11.93 -21.92 20.98
C ILE A 78 12.51 -21.14 22.16
N VAL A 79 12.24 -21.56 23.40
CA VAL A 79 12.78 -20.89 24.59
C VAL A 79 14.31 -21.00 24.65
N ASN A 80 14.86 -22.17 24.34
CA ASN A 80 16.31 -22.42 24.39
C ASN A 80 17.09 -21.68 23.29
N ASN A 81 16.47 -21.39 22.15
CA ASN A 81 17.09 -20.57 21.11
C ASN A 81 17.19 -19.09 21.50
N ASP A 82 16.38 -18.66 22.48
CA ASP A 82 16.48 -17.37 23.17
C ASP A 82 16.51 -16.19 22.19
N TRP A 83 15.52 -16.15 21.30
CA TRP A 83 15.35 -15.04 20.34
C TRP A 83 14.71 -13.83 21.01
N ASP A 84 15.10 -12.66 20.54
CA ASP A 84 14.35 -11.44 20.86
C ASP A 84 13.18 -11.27 19.88
N ILE A 85 13.35 -11.75 18.65
CA ILE A 85 12.34 -11.75 17.58
C ILE A 85 12.63 -12.86 16.57
N PHE A 86 11.61 -13.53 16.04
CA PHE A 86 11.79 -14.52 14.99
C PHE A 86 10.58 -14.62 14.06
N GLY A 87 10.83 -14.98 12.80
CA GLY A 87 9.81 -15.38 11.85
C GLY A 87 9.50 -16.87 11.95
N PHE A 88 8.25 -17.27 11.77
CA PHE A 88 7.86 -18.68 11.80
C PHE A 88 6.95 -19.05 10.62
N GLN A 89 6.94 -20.34 10.28
CA GLN A 89 6.16 -20.91 9.17
C GLN A 89 5.37 -22.15 9.63
N GLU A 90 4.39 -22.57 8.84
CA GLU A 90 3.56 -23.78 9.06
C GLU A 90 2.74 -23.82 10.36
N ALA A 91 2.33 -22.67 10.89
CA ALA A 91 1.48 -22.58 12.07
C ALA A 91 0.00 -22.80 11.71
N ASN A 92 -0.47 -24.05 11.69
CA ASN A 92 -1.90 -24.33 11.56
C ASN A 92 -2.70 -23.94 12.84
N ALA A 93 -4.03 -23.98 12.80
CA ALA A 93 -4.90 -23.50 13.89
C ALA A 93 -4.61 -24.11 15.29
N THR A 94 -4.15 -25.36 15.35
CA THR A 94 -3.72 -25.98 16.62
C THR A 94 -2.47 -25.29 17.17
N ILE A 95 -1.46 -25.06 16.33
CA ILE A 95 -0.23 -24.38 16.73
C ILE A 95 -0.54 -22.95 17.19
N GLN A 96 -1.36 -22.22 16.42
CA GLN A 96 -1.77 -20.85 16.76
C GLN A 96 -2.42 -20.75 18.15
N SER A 97 -3.20 -21.77 18.55
CA SER A 97 -3.97 -21.74 19.80
C SER A 97 -3.26 -22.36 21.02
N GLU A 98 -2.31 -23.27 20.80
CA GLU A 98 -1.60 -24.00 21.86
C GLU A 98 -0.15 -23.54 22.06
N LEU A 99 0.62 -23.37 20.99
CA LEU A 99 2.06 -23.14 21.09
C LEU A 99 2.43 -21.85 21.86
N PRO A 100 1.76 -20.69 21.66
CA PRO A 100 2.05 -19.51 22.46
C PRO A 100 1.94 -19.73 23.97
N LYS A 101 0.95 -20.53 24.40
CA LYS A 101 0.74 -20.84 25.83
C LYS A 101 1.81 -21.78 26.36
N LEU A 102 2.25 -22.75 25.56
CA LEU A 102 3.32 -23.68 25.94
C LEU A 102 4.67 -22.97 26.05
N VAL A 103 4.97 -22.07 25.12
CA VAL A 103 6.17 -21.23 25.16
C VAL A 103 6.14 -20.32 26.40
N ALA A 104 5.00 -19.69 26.70
CA ALA A 104 4.83 -18.89 27.90
C ALA A 104 5.00 -19.70 29.20
N ALA A 105 4.43 -20.91 29.26
CA ALA A 105 4.58 -21.80 30.41
C ALA A 105 6.02 -22.25 30.65
N LYS A 106 6.87 -22.22 29.62
CA LYS A 106 8.29 -22.54 29.67
C LYS A 106 9.20 -21.32 29.88
N GLY A 107 8.62 -20.15 30.11
CA GLY A 107 9.34 -18.92 30.42
C GLY A 107 9.66 -18.03 29.22
N GLY A 108 9.17 -18.36 28.01
CA GLY A 108 9.26 -17.45 26.87
C GLY A 108 8.27 -16.30 26.99
N ASN A 109 8.70 -15.09 26.66
CA ASN A 109 7.85 -13.89 26.61
C ASN A 109 7.76 -13.40 25.17
N TYR A 110 6.67 -13.76 24.48
CA TYR A 110 6.46 -13.35 23.09
C TYR A 110 5.02 -12.92 22.85
N GLU A 111 4.87 -11.84 22.11
CA GLU A 111 3.64 -11.55 21.37
C GLU A 111 3.72 -12.19 19.98
N TRP A 112 2.59 -12.69 19.47
CA TRP A 112 2.53 -13.46 18.24
C TRP A 112 1.59 -12.81 17.24
N TRP A 113 2.13 -12.44 16.08
CA TRP A 113 1.35 -12.02 14.94
C TRP A 113 1.27 -13.15 13.92
N PHE A 114 0.08 -13.73 13.74
CA PHE A 114 -0.20 -14.80 12.78
C PHE A 114 -0.88 -14.23 11.53
N VAL A 115 -0.45 -14.71 10.36
CA VAL A 115 -1.09 -14.44 9.07
C VAL A 115 -1.37 -15.77 8.39
N GLY A 116 -2.64 -16.13 8.30
CA GLY A 116 -3.15 -17.34 7.66
C GLY A 116 -3.36 -17.16 6.16
N ARG A 117 -3.01 -18.19 5.38
CA ARG A 117 -3.02 -18.14 3.91
C ARG A 117 -4.34 -18.50 3.23
N ASP A 118 -5.32 -19.03 3.99
CA ASP A 118 -6.56 -19.61 3.46
C ASP A 118 -7.81 -18.74 3.75
N SER A 119 -7.62 -17.45 4.00
CA SER A 119 -8.70 -16.45 3.96
C SER A 119 -8.21 -15.06 3.59
N GLN A 120 -9.04 -14.30 2.88
CA GLN A 120 -8.73 -12.92 2.45
C GLN A 120 -8.33 -11.99 3.60
N ASP A 121 -8.90 -12.19 4.79
CA ASP A 121 -8.60 -11.42 5.99
C ASP A 121 -7.34 -11.90 6.74
N GLY A 122 -6.62 -12.88 6.19
CA GLY A 122 -5.35 -13.36 6.74
C GLY A 122 -5.50 -14.15 8.05
N LYS A 123 -6.68 -14.69 8.38
CA LYS A 123 -6.94 -15.32 9.70
C LYS A 123 -7.07 -16.84 9.69
N SER A 124 -7.29 -17.45 8.53
CA SER A 124 -7.59 -18.87 8.43
C SER A 124 -6.49 -19.67 7.75
N GLY A 125 -6.42 -20.96 8.09
CA GLY A 125 -5.52 -21.92 7.46
C GLY A 125 -4.16 -22.05 8.13
N GLU A 126 -3.21 -22.57 7.36
CA GLU A 126 -1.79 -22.56 7.74
C GLU A 126 -1.26 -21.13 7.72
N ALA A 127 -0.56 -20.74 8.78
CA ALA A 127 -0.04 -19.39 8.93
C ALA A 127 1.48 -19.36 8.96
N LEU A 128 2.02 -18.22 8.56
CA LEU A 128 3.34 -17.75 8.95
C LEU A 128 3.18 -16.51 9.84
N GLY A 129 4.27 -15.97 10.37
CA GLY A 129 4.18 -14.78 11.18
C GLY A 129 5.45 -14.39 11.91
N ILE A 130 5.31 -13.44 12.82
CA ILE A 130 6.39 -12.88 13.64
C ILE A 130 6.05 -13.09 15.11
N ALA A 131 6.99 -13.62 15.87
CA ALA A 131 6.93 -13.68 17.32
C ALA A 131 8.07 -12.82 17.90
N TYR A 132 7.76 -11.95 18.86
CA TYR A 132 8.69 -10.92 19.34
C TYR A 132 8.55 -10.66 20.84
N ASP A 133 9.65 -10.32 21.52
CA ASP A 133 9.66 -9.86 22.91
C ASP A 133 8.90 -8.52 23.00
N PRO A 134 7.70 -8.49 23.60
CA PRO A 134 6.89 -7.28 23.66
C PRO A 134 7.47 -6.24 24.62
N ASP A 135 8.45 -6.58 25.47
CA ASP A 135 9.14 -5.59 26.30
C ASP A 135 10.21 -4.83 25.49
N ARG A 136 10.73 -5.42 24.42
CA ARG A 136 11.73 -4.82 23.54
C ARG A 136 11.14 -4.23 22.27
N PHE A 137 10.21 -4.91 21.62
CA PHE A 137 9.73 -4.53 20.29
C PHE A 137 8.26 -4.16 20.24
N THR A 138 7.91 -3.38 19.21
CA THR A 138 6.54 -3.17 18.73
C THR A 138 6.52 -3.31 17.22
N LEU A 139 5.41 -3.83 16.68
CA LEU A 139 5.18 -3.91 15.24
C LEU A 139 4.25 -2.78 14.78
N SER A 140 4.61 -2.12 13.68
CA SER A 140 3.75 -1.17 12.96
C SER A 140 3.77 -1.49 11.46
N ASP A 141 2.94 -0.80 10.68
CA ASP A 141 2.90 -0.92 9.20
C ASP A 141 2.84 -2.38 8.73
N GLN A 142 1.89 -3.12 9.33
CA GLN A 142 1.73 -4.56 9.11
C GLN A 142 1.03 -4.81 7.78
N HIS A 143 1.70 -5.53 6.89
CA HIS A 143 1.16 -5.92 5.59
C HIS A 143 1.29 -7.42 5.37
N TYR A 144 0.38 -7.99 4.59
CA TYR A 144 0.51 -9.34 4.05
C TYR A 144 -0.06 -9.40 2.63
N TYR A 145 0.43 -10.34 1.85
CA TYR A 145 0.06 -10.52 0.46
C TYR A 145 0.27 -11.96 0.01
N TRP A 146 -0.53 -12.40 -0.97
CA TRP A 146 -0.38 -13.69 -1.64
C TRP A 146 0.75 -13.63 -2.67
N LEU A 147 1.47 -14.74 -2.80
CA LEU A 147 2.55 -14.89 -3.77
C LEU A 147 1.96 -15.38 -5.09
N SER A 148 1.34 -14.47 -5.82
CA SER A 148 0.64 -14.72 -7.09
C SER A 148 0.63 -13.48 -8.00
N GLU A 149 0.02 -13.61 -9.18
CA GLU A 149 -0.27 -12.51 -10.10
C GLU A 149 -1.27 -11.47 -9.52
N THR A 150 -2.02 -11.84 -8.48
CA THR A 150 -2.99 -10.99 -7.78
C THR A 150 -2.69 -10.95 -6.28
N PRO A 151 -1.57 -10.33 -5.86
CA PRO A 151 -1.03 -10.43 -4.51
C PRO A 151 -1.94 -9.87 -3.41
N ASP A 152 -2.85 -8.96 -3.74
CA ASP A 152 -3.77 -8.33 -2.79
C ASP A 152 -5.08 -9.14 -2.62
N GLU A 153 -5.23 -10.25 -3.34
CA GLU A 153 -6.39 -11.15 -3.32
C GLU A 153 -5.96 -12.60 -3.05
N MET A 154 -6.74 -13.33 -2.26
CA MET A 154 -6.48 -14.73 -1.95
C MET A 154 -6.50 -15.58 -3.23
N SER A 155 -5.34 -16.08 -3.61
CA SER A 155 -5.13 -16.71 -4.91
C SER A 155 -3.97 -17.71 -4.89
N TYR A 156 -4.04 -18.66 -5.82
CA TYR A 156 -2.90 -19.49 -6.21
C TYR A 156 -2.01 -18.69 -7.15
N GLY A 157 -0.69 -18.91 -7.09
CA GLY A 157 0.28 -18.19 -7.92
C GLY A 157 0.87 -19.08 -8.99
N TRP A 158 0.83 -18.64 -10.24
CA TRP A 158 1.55 -19.27 -11.35
C TRP A 158 1.27 -20.79 -11.48
N ASP A 159 2.30 -21.63 -11.33
CA ASP A 159 2.21 -23.09 -11.41
C ASP A 159 2.01 -23.78 -10.04
N GLU A 160 1.90 -23.02 -8.95
CA GLU A 160 1.58 -23.55 -7.61
C GLU A 160 0.07 -23.64 -7.41
N LEU A 161 -0.52 -24.80 -7.72
CA LEU A 161 -1.96 -25.04 -7.61
C LEU A 161 -2.36 -25.85 -6.37
N GLY A 162 -1.38 -26.26 -5.54
CA GLY A 162 -1.62 -27.08 -4.35
C GLY A 162 -1.83 -26.28 -3.07
N TYR A 163 -1.20 -25.10 -2.98
CA TYR A 163 -1.20 -24.28 -1.78
C TYR A 163 -1.25 -22.79 -2.13
N HIS A 164 -2.10 -22.03 -1.44
CA HIS A 164 -1.89 -20.59 -1.36
C HIS A 164 -0.58 -20.33 -0.64
N ARG A 165 0.20 -19.36 -1.11
CA ARG A 165 1.48 -18.96 -0.51
C ARG A 165 1.41 -17.48 -0.19
N ILE A 166 1.98 -17.08 0.93
CA ILE A 166 1.89 -15.71 1.43
C ILE A 166 3.25 -15.23 1.92
N ALA A 167 3.41 -13.92 2.01
CA ALA A 167 4.41 -13.27 2.82
C ALA A 167 3.74 -12.22 3.71
N CYS A 168 4.33 -11.95 4.88
CA CYS A 168 3.95 -10.82 5.71
C CYS A 168 5.17 -9.98 6.05
N CYS A 169 4.98 -8.68 6.25
CA CYS A 169 6.04 -7.79 6.71
C CYS A 169 5.50 -6.76 7.70
N ALA A 170 6.38 -6.29 8.59
CA ALA A 170 6.09 -5.22 9.53
C ALA A 170 7.35 -4.40 9.78
N VAL A 171 7.16 -3.12 10.07
CA VAL A 171 8.20 -2.29 10.65
C VAL A 171 8.32 -2.66 12.12
N VAL A 172 9.50 -3.14 12.52
CA VAL A 172 9.84 -3.49 13.89
C VAL A 172 10.53 -2.31 14.54
N THR A 173 10.03 -1.84 15.68
CA THR A 173 10.68 -0.79 16.47
C THR A 173 11.29 -1.37 17.74
N ASP A 174 12.61 -1.27 17.90
CA ASP A 174 13.31 -1.56 19.16
C ASP A 174 13.14 -0.37 20.11
N LYS A 175 12.26 -0.53 21.10
CA LYS A 175 11.94 0.50 22.10
C LYS A 175 13.11 0.86 23.00
N ARG A 176 14.09 -0.04 23.18
CA ARG A 176 15.22 0.17 24.09
C ARG A 176 16.24 1.12 23.48
N TYR A 177 16.39 1.09 22.15
CA TYR A 177 17.45 1.82 21.44
C TYR A 177 16.95 2.74 20.34
N GLY A 178 15.62 2.79 20.14
CA GLY A 178 14.98 3.62 19.12
C GLY A 178 15.46 3.27 17.71
N LYS A 179 15.69 1.97 17.42
CA LYS A 179 16.10 1.49 16.09
C LYS A 179 14.90 0.84 15.39
N GLN A 180 14.84 0.92 14.06
CA GLN A 180 13.80 0.29 13.27
C GLN A 180 14.38 -0.64 12.20
N PHE A 181 13.60 -1.60 11.75
CA PHE A 181 13.91 -2.38 10.56
C PHE A 181 12.63 -2.98 10.00
N LEU A 182 12.57 -3.19 8.69
CA LEU A 182 11.50 -3.99 8.10
C LEU A 182 11.84 -5.47 8.27
N LEU A 183 10.94 -6.25 8.88
CA LEU A 183 11.04 -7.71 8.92
C LEU A 183 9.97 -8.32 8.02
N THR A 184 10.42 -9.07 7.01
CA THR A 184 9.56 -9.84 6.10
C THR A 184 9.71 -11.34 6.41
N VAL A 185 8.59 -12.05 6.50
CA VAL A 185 8.53 -13.50 6.69
C VAL A 185 7.80 -14.13 5.51
N THR A 186 8.35 -15.20 4.96
CA THR A 186 7.71 -15.95 3.86
C THR A 186 7.82 -17.46 4.04
N HIS A 187 6.96 -18.19 3.33
CA HIS A 187 7.14 -19.60 3.04
C HIS A 187 6.90 -19.77 1.53
N LEU A 188 7.98 -19.82 0.75
CA LEU A 188 7.90 -19.77 -0.71
C LEU A 188 7.14 -20.98 -1.30
N PRO A 189 6.60 -20.84 -2.52
CA PRO A 189 6.02 -21.94 -3.29
C PRO A 189 6.93 -23.17 -3.41
N LEU A 190 6.36 -24.31 -3.77
CA LEU A 190 7.11 -25.52 -4.12
C LEU A 190 7.40 -25.58 -5.61
N ALA A 191 6.52 -25.04 -6.45
CA ALA A 191 6.68 -25.05 -7.91
C ALA A 191 7.75 -24.04 -8.38
N ASP A 192 8.54 -24.41 -9.39
CA ASP A 192 9.75 -23.67 -9.79
C ASP A 192 9.44 -22.26 -10.34
N MET A 193 8.41 -22.12 -11.19
CA MET A 193 8.05 -20.82 -11.74
C MET A 193 7.46 -19.92 -10.65
N ALA A 194 6.55 -20.45 -9.83
CA ALA A 194 5.96 -19.73 -8.73
C ALA A 194 7.02 -19.25 -7.72
N ARG A 195 8.01 -20.08 -7.36
CA ARG A 195 9.12 -19.64 -6.49
C ARG A 195 9.89 -18.48 -7.09
N SER A 196 10.27 -18.59 -8.37
CA SER A 196 11.07 -17.58 -9.06
C SER A 196 10.33 -16.24 -9.17
N GLU A 197 9.04 -16.24 -9.52
CA GLU A 197 8.25 -15.01 -9.60
C GLU A 197 7.90 -14.44 -8.22
N ALA A 198 7.62 -15.29 -7.23
CA ALA A 198 7.40 -14.86 -5.86
C ALA A 198 8.60 -14.11 -5.27
N ALA A 199 9.83 -14.51 -5.61
CA ALA A 199 11.04 -13.80 -5.17
C ALA A 199 11.09 -12.35 -5.72
N LYS A 200 10.71 -12.15 -6.98
CA LYS A 200 10.64 -10.79 -7.59
C LYS A 200 9.56 -9.95 -6.93
N LEU A 201 8.38 -10.53 -6.70
CA LEU A 201 7.28 -9.87 -6.01
C LEU A 201 7.67 -9.47 -4.58
N ILE A 202 8.39 -10.31 -3.84
CA ILE A 202 8.84 -9.97 -2.48
C ILE A 202 9.86 -8.81 -2.51
N VAL A 203 10.75 -8.75 -3.50
CA VAL A 203 11.66 -7.60 -3.68
C VAL A 203 10.85 -6.33 -3.98
N GLU A 204 9.88 -6.40 -4.88
CA GLU A 204 8.98 -5.29 -5.21
C GLU A 204 8.23 -4.79 -3.96
N ARG A 205 7.67 -5.71 -3.17
CA ARG A 205 6.93 -5.37 -1.95
C ARG A 205 7.82 -4.84 -0.83
N GLU A 206 9.07 -5.33 -0.69
CA GLU A 206 10.00 -4.67 0.23
C GLU A 206 10.32 -3.24 -0.22
N GLN A 207 10.57 -3.00 -1.51
CA GLN A 207 10.81 -1.64 -2.00
C GLN A 207 9.59 -0.74 -1.78
N MET A 208 8.39 -1.33 -1.82
CA MET A 208 7.15 -0.63 -1.58
C MET A 208 6.94 -0.26 -0.10
N TYR A 209 7.25 -1.18 0.82
CA TYR A 209 6.93 -1.04 2.25
C TYR A 209 8.12 -0.56 3.10
N ASN A 210 9.36 -0.68 2.62
CA ASN A 210 10.54 -0.27 3.37
C ASN A 210 10.79 1.24 3.25
N LYS A 211 11.00 1.91 4.38
CA LYS A 211 11.36 3.32 4.43
C LYS A 211 12.78 3.52 3.87
N PRO A 212 13.04 4.56 3.05
CA PRO A 212 14.37 4.84 2.54
C PRO A 212 15.42 4.91 3.68
N GLY A 213 16.52 4.17 3.52
CA GLY A 213 17.62 4.12 4.49
C GLY A 213 17.40 3.20 5.69
N MET A 214 16.20 2.64 5.88
CA MET A 214 15.92 1.69 6.96
C MET A 214 16.44 0.28 6.60
N PRO A 215 17.12 -0.42 7.52
CA PRO A 215 17.51 -1.81 7.33
C PRO A 215 16.31 -2.72 7.06
N SER A 216 16.50 -3.76 6.25
CA SER A 216 15.49 -4.79 6.03
C SER A 216 16.06 -6.19 6.17
N VAL A 217 15.23 -7.07 6.72
CA VAL A 217 15.53 -8.48 6.97
C VAL A 217 14.40 -9.32 6.37
N LEU A 218 14.74 -10.25 5.50
CA LEU A 218 13.83 -11.26 4.97
C LEU A 218 14.19 -12.62 5.58
N VAL A 219 13.21 -13.30 6.16
CA VAL A 219 13.39 -14.63 6.74
C VAL A 219 12.36 -15.63 6.24
N GLY A 220 12.70 -16.91 6.32
CA GLY A 220 11.74 -18.00 6.17
C GLY A 220 12.25 -19.22 5.44
N ASP A 221 11.33 -20.16 5.25
CA ASP A 221 11.51 -21.33 4.41
C ASP A 221 11.33 -20.91 2.94
N MET A 222 12.42 -20.94 2.19
CA MET A 222 12.44 -20.51 0.80
C MET A 222 12.11 -21.65 -0.17
N ASN A 223 11.97 -22.90 0.30
CA ASN A 223 11.86 -24.09 -0.58
C ASN A 223 12.90 -24.10 -1.72
N ALA A 224 14.03 -23.42 -1.53
CA ALA A 224 14.97 -23.06 -2.56
C ALA A 224 16.39 -23.31 -2.06
N THR A 225 17.17 -24.05 -2.85
CA THR A 225 18.59 -24.25 -2.56
C THR A 225 19.39 -22.98 -2.86
N PRO A 226 20.67 -22.89 -2.46
CA PRO A 226 21.48 -21.69 -2.72
C PRO A 226 21.60 -21.34 -4.21
N ASP A 227 21.57 -22.35 -5.09
CA ASP A 227 21.72 -22.21 -6.54
C ASP A 227 20.39 -21.97 -7.28
N ASP A 228 19.27 -21.93 -6.56
CA ASP A 228 17.94 -21.69 -7.13
C ASP A 228 17.78 -20.26 -7.68
N ALA A 229 16.90 -20.10 -8.69
CA ALA A 229 16.60 -18.81 -9.30
C ALA A 229 16.00 -17.79 -8.31
N ALA A 230 15.18 -18.25 -7.35
CA ALA A 230 14.64 -17.41 -6.29
C ALA A 230 15.76 -16.87 -5.39
N SER A 231 16.67 -17.75 -4.96
CA SER A 231 17.85 -17.39 -4.16
C SER A 231 18.79 -16.42 -4.89
N ALA A 232 18.99 -16.61 -6.20
CA ALA A 232 19.74 -15.68 -7.03
C ALA A 232 19.06 -14.30 -7.10
N THR A 233 17.73 -14.26 -7.24
CA THR A 233 16.95 -13.02 -7.25
C THR A 233 17.08 -12.26 -5.94
N PHE A 234 16.91 -12.93 -4.79
CA PHE A 234 17.10 -12.28 -3.49
C PHE A 234 18.49 -11.70 -3.30
N ARG A 235 19.54 -12.39 -3.77
CA ARG A 235 20.93 -11.89 -3.72
C ARG A 235 21.22 -10.68 -4.63
N THR A 236 20.30 -10.30 -5.52
CA THR A 236 20.40 -9.02 -6.25
C THR A 236 19.99 -7.82 -5.38
N HIS A 237 19.26 -8.06 -4.30
CA HIS A 237 18.66 -7.01 -3.46
C HIS A 237 19.16 -7.05 -2.01
N TRP A 238 19.27 -8.25 -1.42
CA TRP A 238 19.77 -8.52 -0.07
C TRP A 238 21.09 -9.30 -0.09
N ASN A 239 21.79 -9.32 1.05
CA ASN A 239 22.92 -10.21 1.32
C ASN A 239 22.45 -11.47 2.08
N ASP A 240 22.95 -12.65 1.70
CA ASP A 240 22.76 -13.91 2.46
C ASP A 240 23.59 -13.85 3.75
N ALA A 241 22.96 -13.90 4.93
CA ALA A 241 23.65 -13.76 6.20
C ALA A 241 24.70 -14.85 6.44
N TYR A 242 24.45 -16.09 6.00
CA TYR A 242 25.42 -17.18 6.11
C TYR A 242 26.69 -16.91 5.30
N GLN A 243 26.55 -16.28 4.13
CA GLN A 243 27.69 -15.93 3.27
C GLN A 243 28.41 -14.67 3.72
N THR A 244 27.75 -13.82 4.51
CA THR A 244 28.23 -12.49 4.89
C THR A 244 28.93 -12.50 6.25
N VAL A 245 28.45 -13.31 7.20
CA VAL A 245 29.10 -13.48 8.51
C VAL A 245 30.49 -14.07 8.32
N ASP A 246 31.48 -13.54 9.05
CA ASP A 246 32.82 -14.11 9.11
C ASP A 246 32.74 -15.58 9.57
N ALA A 247 33.31 -16.48 8.78
CA ALA A 247 33.19 -17.93 8.94
C ALA A 247 33.53 -18.43 10.35
N ARG A 248 34.38 -17.72 11.11
CA ARG A 248 34.71 -18.08 12.51
C ARG A 248 33.55 -17.87 13.51
N PHE A 249 32.51 -17.13 13.12
CA PHE A 249 31.29 -16.86 13.88
C PHE A 249 30.05 -17.56 13.29
N VAL A 250 30.27 -18.48 12.34
CA VAL A 250 29.24 -19.40 11.84
C VAL A 250 29.32 -20.71 12.63
N SER A 251 28.18 -21.21 13.10
CA SER A 251 28.11 -22.44 13.91
C SER A 251 26.94 -23.34 13.53
N GLY A 252 27.10 -24.65 13.77
CA GLY A 252 26.15 -25.67 13.35
C GLY A 252 26.35 -26.14 11.90
N PRO A 253 25.46 -26.99 11.39
CA PRO A 253 25.54 -27.50 10.02
C PRO A 253 25.24 -26.42 8.96
N VAL A 254 25.54 -26.75 7.69
CA VAL A 254 25.17 -25.91 6.54
C VAL A 254 23.67 -26.02 6.24
N GLY A 255 23.15 -27.24 6.29
CA GLY A 255 21.77 -27.58 5.97
C GLY A 255 20.81 -27.28 7.12
N THR A 256 19.58 -26.97 6.77
CA THR A 256 18.49 -26.61 7.69
C THR A 256 17.37 -27.63 7.66
N PHE A 257 17.17 -28.37 6.56
CA PHE A 257 16.13 -29.38 6.45
C PHE A 257 16.60 -30.77 6.89
N ASN A 258 16.12 -31.24 8.05
CA ASN A 258 16.45 -32.53 8.63
C ASN A 258 15.42 -33.64 8.31
N GLY A 259 14.21 -33.28 7.90
CA GLY A 259 13.17 -34.24 7.50
C GLY A 259 12.78 -35.24 8.58
N HIS A 260 12.87 -34.83 9.87
CA HIS A 260 12.64 -35.64 11.07
C HIS A 260 13.63 -36.79 11.29
N LYS A 261 14.82 -36.75 10.68
CA LYS A 261 15.82 -37.83 10.76
C LYS A 261 17.15 -37.30 11.26
N THR A 262 17.61 -37.82 12.40
CA THR A 262 18.94 -37.52 12.96
C THR A 262 20.09 -37.98 12.07
N SER A 263 19.83 -38.90 11.13
CA SER A 263 20.80 -39.40 10.15
C SER A 263 20.85 -38.62 8.82
N THR A 264 20.00 -37.61 8.63
CA THR A 264 20.04 -36.76 7.41
C THR A 264 21.36 -36.00 7.40
N ASP A 265 22.11 -36.06 6.30
CA ASP A 265 23.35 -35.29 6.12
C ASP A 265 23.04 -33.79 5.95
N LEU A 266 23.32 -33.01 6.99
CA LEU A 266 23.16 -31.56 7.01
C LEU A 266 24.46 -30.82 6.65
N SER A 267 25.53 -31.51 6.23
CA SER A 267 26.77 -30.84 5.79
C SER A 267 26.68 -30.27 4.37
N VAL A 268 25.66 -30.67 3.60
CA VAL A 268 25.48 -30.29 2.20
C VAL A 268 24.62 -29.05 2.01
N SER A 269 25.04 -28.17 1.09
CA SER A 269 24.33 -26.93 0.77
C SER A 269 22.93 -27.14 0.19
N THR A 270 22.66 -28.29 -0.42
CA THR A 270 21.34 -28.66 -0.95
C THR A 270 20.29 -28.88 0.14
N ALA A 271 20.72 -29.07 1.40
CA ALA A 271 19.82 -29.18 2.55
C ALA A 271 19.51 -27.81 3.20
N ARG A 272 20.11 -26.71 2.71
CA ARG A 272 19.87 -25.35 3.21
C ARG A 272 18.74 -24.71 2.42
N ILE A 273 17.54 -24.67 3.01
CA ILE A 273 16.35 -24.08 2.41
C ILE A 273 15.72 -22.97 3.27
N ASP A 274 16.19 -22.79 4.50
CA ASP A 274 15.78 -21.71 5.40
C ASP A 274 16.85 -20.62 5.44
N TYR A 275 16.44 -19.37 5.27
CA TYR A 275 17.37 -18.25 5.07
C TYR A 275 17.06 -17.07 5.97
N ILE A 276 18.12 -16.29 6.23
CA ILE A 276 18.03 -14.93 6.73
C ILE A 276 18.82 -14.05 5.73
N TYR A 277 18.10 -13.22 4.99
CA TYR A 277 18.61 -12.24 4.04
C TYR A 277 18.56 -10.84 4.67
N THR A 278 19.60 -10.03 4.48
CA THR A 278 19.74 -8.73 5.16
C THR A 278 20.23 -7.62 4.23
N ARG A 279 19.77 -6.39 4.45
CA ARG A 279 20.11 -5.21 3.65
C ARG A 279 20.08 -3.95 4.52
N GLY A 280 20.91 -2.97 4.15
CA GLY A 280 20.96 -1.67 4.81
C GLY A 280 22.04 -1.59 5.89
N PRO A 281 22.03 -0.51 6.68
CA PRO A 281 23.07 -0.24 7.69
C PRO A 281 22.87 -1.12 8.94
N LEU A 282 23.51 -2.29 8.91
CA LEU A 282 23.54 -3.28 10.00
C LEU A 282 24.89 -3.99 10.06
N ALA A 283 25.21 -4.56 11.21
CA ALA A 283 26.42 -5.35 11.44
C ALA A 283 26.05 -6.76 11.93
N LEU A 284 26.28 -7.76 11.07
CA LEU A 284 26.10 -9.17 11.42
C LEU A 284 27.24 -9.65 12.32
N LYS A 285 26.88 -10.25 13.45
CA LYS A 285 27.82 -10.71 14.49
C LYS A 285 28.06 -12.21 14.43
N SER A 286 27.01 -13.00 14.26
CA SER A 286 27.09 -14.46 14.16
C SER A 286 25.92 -15.04 13.37
N TYR A 287 26.10 -16.29 12.92
CA TYR A 287 25.08 -17.10 12.29
C TYR A 287 25.11 -18.50 12.92
N ARG A 288 23.95 -19.06 13.24
CA ARG A 288 23.82 -20.39 13.84
C ARG A 288 22.68 -21.17 13.21
N VAL A 289 22.93 -22.43 12.85
CA VAL A 289 21.90 -23.44 12.67
C VAL A 289 21.88 -24.32 13.91
N ASP A 290 20.76 -24.35 14.64
CA ASP A 290 20.62 -25.20 15.81
C ASP A 290 20.09 -26.59 15.42
N ASN A 291 20.95 -27.59 15.54
CA ASN A 291 20.63 -29.00 15.27
C ASN A 291 20.50 -29.82 16.57
N SER A 292 20.01 -29.20 17.65
CA SER A 292 19.73 -29.88 18.91
C SER A 292 18.62 -30.92 18.77
N VAL A 293 18.84 -32.07 19.41
CA VAL A 293 17.89 -33.18 19.56
C VAL A 293 17.39 -33.19 21.01
N TYR A 294 16.08 -33.21 21.17
CA TYR A 294 15.40 -33.09 22.46
C TYR A 294 14.61 -34.37 22.73
N GLY A 295 14.94 -35.08 23.80
CA GLY A 295 14.25 -36.34 24.13
C GLY A 295 14.34 -37.39 23.02
N GLY A 296 15.36 -37.31 22.15
CA GLY A 296 15.60 -38.25 21.05
C GLY A 296 15.01 -37.85 19.68
N ILE A 297 14.32 -36.71 19.56
CA ILE A 297 13.77 -36.22 18.29
C ILE A 297 14.23 -34.80 17.96
N TYR A 298 14.18 -34.44 16.67
CA TYR A 298 14.17 -33.02 16.30
C TYR A 298 12.80 -32.41 16.62
N PRO A 299 12.70 -31.15 17.07
CA PRO A 299 11.39 -30.54 17.37
C PRO A 299 10.52 -30.25 16.14
N SER A 300 11.14 -30.12 14.97
CA SER A 300 10.55 -29.87 13.64
C SER A 300 11.42 -30.57 12.57
N ASP A 301 10.91 -30.73 11.34
CA ASP A 301 11.71 -31.20 10.20
C ASP A 301 12.72 -30.17 9.70
N HIS A 302 12.68 -28.96 10.25
CA HIS A 302 13.67 -27.93 10.03
C HIS A 302 14.49 -27.69 11.31
N CYS A 303 15.73 -27.26 11.13
CA CYS A 303 16.59 -26.73 12.17
C CYS A 303 16.42 -25.21 12.22
N PRO A 304 16.20 -24.61 13.39
CA PRO A 304 16.09 -23.17 13.50
C PRO A 304 17.39 -22.46 13.13
N VAL A 305 17.26 -21.30 12.50
CA VAL A 305 18.38 -20.45 12.10
C VAL A 305 18.35 -19.18 12.94
N THR A 306 19.52 -18.75 13.43
CA THR A 306 19.67 -17.53 14.24
C THR A 306 20.79 -16.67 13.68
N ILE A 307 20.57 -15.35 13.64
CA ILE A 307 21.65 -14.36 13.57
C ILE A 307 21.70 -13.53 14.85
N GLN A 308 22.89 -13.05 15.17
CA GLN A 308 23.07 -11.90 16.05
C GLN A 308 23.42 -10.70 15.17
N VAL A 309 22.70 -9.59 15.35
CA VAL A 309 22.84 -8.40 14.49
C VAL A 309 22.70 -7.11 15.31
N ASP A 310 23.55 -6.15 15.01
CA ASP A 310 23.40 -4.77 15.48
C ASP A 310 22.84 -3.92 14.33
N PHE A 311 21.78 -3.16 14.59
CA PHE A 311 21.29 -2.15 13.66
C PHE A 311 22.08 -0.85 13.88
N ASP A 312 23.26 -0.79 13.26
CA ASP A 312 24.24 0.30 13.40
C ASP A 312 23.88 1.49 12.51
N TYR A 313 22.75 2.11 12.82
CA TYR A 313 22.28 3.31 12.15
C TYR A 313 21.44 4.12 13.11
N ASP A 314 21.56 5.44 13.10
CA ASP A 314 20.56 6.27 13.79
C ASP A 314 19.23 6.08 13.08
N ALA A 315 18.18 5.70 13.83
CA ALA A 315 16.85 5.61 13.22
C ALA A 315 16.56 6.96 12.55
N PRO A 316 15.89 6.94 11.40
CA PRO A 316 15.61 8.18 10.71
C PRO A 316 14.75 9.00 11.66
N GLU A 317 15.25 10.14 12.13
CA GLU A 317 14.37 11.07 12.84
C GLU A 317 13.22 11.38 11.89
N ALA A 318 11.99 11.31 12.40
CA ALA A 318 10.84 11.78 11.64
C ALA A 318 11.18 13.19 11.16
N PRO A 319 11.00 13.49 9.86
CA PRO A 319 11.38 14.79 9.33
C PRO A 319 10.69 15.87 10.17
N GLN A 320 11.48 16.82 10.68
CA GLN A 320 10.91 18.01 11.29
C GLN A 320 10.38 18.90 10.19
N ILE A 321 9.07 18.86 10.01
CA ILE A 321 8.37 19.69 9.04
C ILE A 321 8.18 21.06 9.68
N GLU A 322 8.65 22.12 9.00
CA GLU A 322 8.48 23.48 9.51
C GLU A 322 7.02 23.91 9.49
N GLY A 323 6.60 24.70 10.48
CA GLY A 323 5.27 25.28 10.60
C GLY A 323 4.61 24.99 11.94
N ALA A 324 3.34 25.35 12.06
CA ALA A 324 2.51 25.05 13.24
C ALA A 324 1.16 24.43 12.88
N GLY A 325 0.90 24.17 11.59
CA GLY A 325 -0.37 23.63 11.10
C GLY A 325 -1.53 24.61 11.15
N THR A 326 -1.25 25.91 11.25
CA THR A 326 -2.26 26.97 11.27
C THR A 326 -2.34 27.66 9.91
N GLU A 327 -3.44 28.36 9.63
CA GLU A 327 -3.62 29.10 8.37
C GLU A 327 -2.46 30.07 8.07
N SER A 328 -1.97 30.79 9.09
CA SER A 328 -0.85 31.74 8.95
C SER A 328 0.53 31.09 8.93
N ASP A 329 0.63 29.82 9.34
CA ASP A 329 1.88 29.08 9.49
C ASP A 329 1.63 27.58 9.20
N PRO A 330 1.37 27.23 7.93
CA PRO A 330 1.05 25.86 7.54
C PRO A 330 2.28 24.97 7.63
N TRP A 331 2.07 23.66 7.82
CA TRP A 331 3.15 22.68 7.70
C TRP A 331 3.72 22.68 6.28
N GLN A 332 5.02 22.88 6.15
CA GLN A 332 5.72 23.07 4.88
C GLN A 332 6.29 21.74 4.36
N ILE A 333 5.63 21.14 3.37
CA ILE A 333 6.03 19.86 2.78
C ILE A 333 6.92 20.14 1.55
N ASN A 334 8.12 19.56 1.50
CA ASN A 334 9.04 19.73 0.37
C ASN A 334 9.63 18.42 -0.19
N SER A 335 9.36 17.29 0.45
CA SER A 335 9.96 16.01 0.08
C SER A 335 8.96 14.85 0.18
N THR A 336 9.33 13.72 -0.43
CA THR A 336 8.58 12.45 -0.28
C THR A 336 8.53 11.99 1.17
N ALA A 337 9.60 12.23 1.93
CA ALA A 337 9.68 11.91 3.35
C ALA A 337 8.71 12.75 4.18
N ASP A 338 8.62 14.07 3.93
CA ASP A 338 7.67 14.95 4.62
C ASP A 338 6.23 14.52 4.34
N TRP A 339 5.90 14.25 3.07
CA TRP A 339 4.57 13.78 2.68
C TRP A 339 4.20 12.51 3.43
N ASN A 340 5.08 11.50 3.41
CA ASN A 340 4.82 10.23 4.07
C ASN A 340 4.73 10.40 5.59
N ALA A 341 5.53 11.27 6.22
CA ALA A 341 5.43 11.53 7.66
C ALA A 341 4.10 12.20 8.05
N VAL A 342 3.60 13.15 7.24
CA VAL A 342 2.26 13.74 7.42
C VAL A 342 1.19 12.67 7.29
N ALA A 343 1.26 11.86 6.24
CA ALA A 343 0.29 10.79 6.00
C ALA A 343 0.30 9.76 7.14
N GLU A 344 1.46 9.32 7.62
CA GLU A 344 1.59 8.38 8.75
C GLU A 344 0.93 8.93 10.02
N SER A 345 1.24 10.18 10.38
CA SER A 345 0.63 10.83 11.56
C SER A 345 -0.89 10.95 11.44
N ILE A 346 -1.40 11.36 10.28
CA ILE A 346 -2.84 11.49 10.03
C ILE A 346 -3.54 10.12 10.05
N ASN A 347 -2.92 9.09 9.47
CA ASN A 347 -3.52 7.77 9.34
C ASN A 347 -3.47 6.96 10.65
N GLY A 348 -2.48 7.22 11.52
CA GLY A 348 -2.32 6.53 12.80
C GLY A 348 -3.28 6.97 13.91
N ALA A 349 -3.74 8.23 13.89
CA ALA A 349 -4.74 8.80 14.81
C ALA A 349 -4.49 8.55 16.32
N GLU A 350 -3.23 8.65 16.76
CA GLU A 350 -2.86 8.62 18.19
C GLU A 350 -3.22 9.94 18.90
N ALA A 351 -3.40 9.90 20.23
CA ALA A 351 -3.83 11.06 21.03
C ALA A 351 -2.85 12.25 21.00
N ASP A 352 -1.60 12.02 20.61
CA ASP A 352 -0.49 12.97 20.55
C ASP A 352 0.10 13.12 19.13
N ALA A 353 -0.69 12.78 18.10
CA ALA A 353 -0.29 12.93 16.70
C ALA A 353 0.14 14.38 16.40
N THR A 354 1.29 14.53 15.73
CA THR A 354 1.89 15.85 15.41
C THR A 354 1.13 16.55 14.27
N TYR A 355 0.79 15.79 13.24
CA TYR A 355 0.06 16.26 12.07
C TYR A 355 -1.38 15.73 12.12
N LEU A 356 -2.36 16.62 12.03
CA LEU A 356 -3.78 16.33 12.20
C LEU A 356 -4.56 16.62 10.92
N THR A 357 -5.69 15.94 10.74
CA THR A 357 -6.59 16.15 9.59
C THR A 357 -7.10 17.59 9.50
N THR A 358 -7.13 18.34 10.60
CA THR A 358 -7.65 19.71 10.71
C THR A 358 -6.61 20.79 10.47
N HIS A 359 -5.33 20.43 10.30
CA HIS A 359 -4.25 21.39 10.10
C HIS A 359 -4.18 21.90 8.67
N PHE A 360 -3.40 22.98 8.50
CA PHE A 360 -3.06 23.57 7.22
C PHE A 360 -1.68 23.07 6.76
N TYR A 361 -1.59 22.71 5.48
CA TYR A 361 -0.40 22.16 4.84
C TYR A 361 -0.14 22.92 3.55
N ALA A 362 1.13 23.16 3.23
CA ALA A 362 1.53 23.78 1.99
C ALA A 362 2.72 23.07 1.35
N LEU A 363 2.66 22.85 0.05
CA LEU A 363 3.85 22.48 -0.72
C LEU A 363 4.78 23.69 -0.85
N THR A 364 6.08 23.44 -0.75
CA THR A 364 7.12 24.46 -0.98
C THR A 364 8.11 24.08 -2.08
N ALA A 365 7.95 22.87 -2.63
CA ALA A 365 8.68 22.36 -3.77
C ALA A 365 7.82 21.31 -4.50
N ASP A 366 8.21 21.01 -5.74
CA ASP A 366 7.70 19.83 -6.44
C ASP A 366 8.21 18.56 -5.74
N ILE A 367 7.37 17.53 -5.67
CA ILE A 367 7.69 16.25 -5.04
C ILE A 367 7.68 15.15 -6.10
N ASP A 368 8.79 14.41 -6.21
CA ASP A 368 8.95 13.32 -7.17
C ASP A 368 9.07 11.96 -6.45
N PHE A 369 8.05 11.11 -6.65
CA PHE A 369 7.97 9.76 -6.06
C PHE A 369 8.62 8.68 -6.91
N LYS A 370 9.42 9.01 -7.93
CA LYS A 370 10.07 8.00 -8.77
C LYS A 370 10.91 7.02 -7.95
N GLY A 371 10.52 5.75 -7.99
CA GLY A 371 11.20 4.67 -7.26
C GLY A 371 10.95 4.70 -5.74
N GLN A 372 9.96 5.47 -5.27
CA GLN A 372 9.56 5.59 -3.88
C GLN A 372 8.05 5.36 -3.76
N SER A 373 7.60 4.82 -2.63
CA SER A 373 6.18 4.67 -2.33
C SER A 373 5.57 5.94 -1.79
N LEU A 374 4.35 6.21 -2.20
CA LEU A 374 3.50 7.25 -1.62
C LEU A 374 2.53 6.63 -0.62
N LEU A 375 2.48 7.16 0.59
CA LEU A 375 1.41 6.87 1.54
C LEU A 375 0.25 7.87 1.32
N PRO A 376 -0.98 7.42 1.01
CA PRO A 376 -2.10 8.34 0.86
C PRO A 376 -2.43 9.05 2.18
N ILE A 377 -2.83 10.32 2.11
CA ILE A 377 -3.34 11.04 3.28
C ILE A 377 -4.80 10.63 3.51
N SER A 378 -5.19 10.47 4.78
CA SER A 378 -6.54 10.08 5.17
C SER A 378 -6.96 8.72 4.60
N TYR A 379 -6.08 7.73 4.80
CA TYR A 379 -6.25 6.36 4.38
C TYR A 379 -5.98 5.39 5.53
N ALA A 380 -7.06 4.82 6.07
CA ALA A 380 -7.03 3.91 7.21
C ALA A 380 -8.13 2.85 7.09
N ALA A 381 -8.11 1.84 7.96
CA ALA A 381 -9.10 0.75 7.98
C ALA A 381 -10.54 1.25 8.14
N SER A 382 -10.73 2.37 8.85
CA SER A 382 -11.98 3.15 8.85
C SER A 382 -11.77 4.45 8.07
N THR A 383 -12.78 4.87 7.29
CA THR A 383 -12.70 6.12 6.54
C THR A 383 -12.50 7.31 7.47
N ILE A 384 -11.34 7.95 7.32
CA ILE A 384 -11.00 9.24 7.90
C ILE A 384 -11.05 10.28 6.78
N TYR A 385 -11.49 11.50 7.11
CA TYR A 385 -11.59 12.60 6.15
C TYR A 385 -10.55 13.65 6.50
N PHE A 386 -9.79 14.10 5.50
CA PHE A 386 -8.99 15.31 5.62
C PHE A 386 -9.92 16.52 5.79
N GLN A 387 -9.71 17.37 6.79
CA GLN A 387 -10.66 18.43 7.18
C GLN A 387 -10.10 19.85 7.04
N GLY A 388 -8.77 19.99 7.05
CA GLY A 388 -8.07 21.26 6.98
C GLY A 388 -7.88 21.74 5.53
N GLU A 389 -6.75 22.39 5.28
CA GLU A 389 -6.41 22.94 3.97
C GLU A 389 -5.07 22.38 3.48
N PHE A 390 -5.03 21.99 2.21
CA PHE A 390 -3.84 21.60 1.51
C PHE A 390 -3.63 22.55 0.31
N ASP A 391 -2.63 23.42 0.44
CA ASP A 391 -2.23 24.40 -0.56
C ASP A 391 -1.04 23.86 -1.37
N GLY A 392 -1.29 23.48 -2.62
CA GLY A 392 -0.23 23.03 -3.52
C GLY A 392 0.69 24.15 -3.99
N ARG A 393 0.31 25.44 -3.85
CA ARG A 393 1.07 26.61 -4.33
C ARG A 393 1.55 26.54 -5.78
N GLY A 394 0.84 25.79 -6.61
CA GLY A 394 1.19 25.50 -7.99
C GLY A 394 2.28 24.43 -8.18
N HIS A 395 2.77 23.80 -7.11
CA HIS A 395 3.75 22.73 -7.17
C HIS A 395 3.16 21.43 -7.69
N THR A 396 4.05 20.56 -8.17
CA THR A 396 3.69 19.28 -8.77
C THR A 396 4.09 18.10 -7.88
N ILE A 397 3.17 17.16 -7.68
CA ILE A 397 3.46 15.80 -7.22
C ILE A 397 3.51 14.88 -8.44
N ARG A 398 4.61 14.14 -8.63
CA ARG A 398 4.80 13.32 -9.85
C ARG A 398 5.36 11.92 -9.63
N ASN A 399 5.23 11.08 -10.66
CA ASN A 399 5.76 9.71 -10.75
C ASN A 399 5.25 8.77 -9.64
N VAL A 400 3.99 8.94 -9.27
CA VAL A 400 3.35 8.17 -8.21
C VAL A 400 2.85 6.84 -8.79
N THR A 401 3.29 5.71 -8.23
CA THR A 401 2.73 4.38 -8.56
C THR A 401 2.05 3.81 -7.33
N MET A 402 0.79 3.45 -7.44
CA MET A 402 -0.01 3.00 -6.30
C MET A 402 -0.87 1.79 -6.67
N THR A 403 -0.89 0.82 -5.76
CA THR A 403 -1.88 -0.25 -5.72
C THR A 403 -2.69 -0.09 -4.45
N ALA A 404 -4.01 0.05 -4.57
CA ALA A 404 -4.90 0.39 -3.46
C ALA A 404 -5.50 -0.83 -2.77
N SER A 405 -5.62 -0.79 -1.45
CA SER A 405 -6.29 -1.78 -0.56
C SER A 405 -7.34 -1.14 0.37
N GLY A 406 -8.49 -0.67 -0.12
CA GLY A 406 -9.46 0.06 0.72
C GLY A 406 -10.70 0.60 -0.01
N SER A 407 -11.66 1.23 0.70
CA SER A 407 -12.97 1.58 0.13
C SER A 407 -13.01 2.83 -0.76
N SER A 408 -12.05 3.75 -0.63
CA SER A 408 -11.93 5.00 -1.39
C SER A 408 -10.46 5.42 -1.48
N PHE A 409 -9.97 5.78 -2.67
CA PHE A 409 -8.54 5.94 -2.90
C PHE A 409 -8.16 7.11 -3.82
N GLY A 410 -7.01 7.73 -3.54
CA GLY A 410 -6.34 8.79 -4.30
C GLY A 410 -5.08 9.24 -3.56
N LEU A 411 -4.47 10.38 -3.91
CA LEU A 411 -3.47 11.02 -3.02
C LEU A 411 -4.07 11.30 -1.63
N PHE A 412 -5.37 11.60 -1.60
CA PHE A 412 -6.22 11.64 -0.43
C PHE A 412 -7.28 10.54 -0.53
N GLY A 413 -7.44 9.72 0.51
CA GLY A 413 -8.51 8.72 0.56
C GLY A 413 -9.89 9.38 0.55
N ALA A 414 -10.10 10.35 1.44
CA ALA A 414 -11.29 11.18 1.47
C ALA A 414 -11.01 12.57 2.05
N SER A 415 -11.80 13.58 1.65
CA SER A 415 -11.65 14.96 2.11
C SER A 415 -12.99 15.65 2.35
N ASP A 416 -13.16 16.24 3.53
CA ASP A 416 -14.15 17.28 3.88
C ASP A 416 -13.55 18.70 3.80
N GLY A 417 -12.23 18.80 3.70
CA GLY A 417 -11.45 20.04 3.71
C GLY A 417 -11.26 20.68 2.33
N ARG A 418 -10.25 21.54 2.23
CA ARG A 418 -9.90 22.23 0.98
C ARG A 418 -8.59 21.71 0.42
N ILE A 419 -8.56 21.38 -0.87
CA ILE A 419 -7.34 21.01 -1.60
C ILE A 419 -7.26 21.92 -2.82
N HIS A 420 -6.21 22.72 -2.95
CA HIS A 420 -6.13 23.67 -4.05
C HIS A 420 -4.72 23.89 -4.59
N ASP A 421 -4.66 24.45 -5.80
CA ASP A 421 -3.42 24.85 -6.48
C ASP A 421 -2.37 23.73 -6.57
N LEU A 422 -2.80 22.50 -6.83
CA LEU A 422 -1.94 21.31 -6.90
C LEU A 422 -1.88 20.75 -8.32
N ASN A 423 -0.69 20.41 -8.79
CA ASN A 423 -0.52 19.64 -10.02
C ASN A 423 -0.15 18.19 -9.70
N VAL A 424 -0.77 17.24 -10.40
CA VAL A 424 -0.48 15.80 -10.27
C VAL A 424 -0.13 15.25 -11.64
N GLU A 425 1.09 14.74 -11.80
CA GLU A 425 1.62 14.26 -13.09
C GLU A 425 2.15 12.83 -13.01
N ASP A 426 2.00 12.08 -14.09
CA ASP A 426 2.52 10.71 -14.23
C ASP A 426 2.13 9.79 -13.06
N LEU A 427 0.88 9.93 -12.58
CA LEU A 427 0.31 9.04 -11.57
C LEU A 427 -0.24 7.79 -12.24
N SER A 428 0.17 6.61 -11.76
CA SER A 428 -0.38 5.31 -12.17
C SER A 428 -1.04 4.64 -10.97
N LEU A 429 -2.35 4.43 -11.06
CA LEU A 429 -3.18 3.82 -10.02
C LEU A 429 -3.81 2.52 -10.54
N SER A 430 -3.66 1.44 -9.77
CA SER A 430 -4.48 0.23 -9.92
C SER A 430 -5.29 -0.05 -8.65
N THR A 431 -6.58 -0.35 -8.79
CA THR A 431 -7.48 -0.59 -7.66
C THR A 431 -8.50 -1.68 -7.96
N ALA A 432 -8.67 -2.62 -7.04
CA ALA A 432 -9.75 -3.62 -7.09
C ALA A 432 -11.07 -3.12 -6.48
N PHE A 433 -11.08 -1.91 -5.92
CA PHE A 433 -12.12 -1.42 -5.00
C PHE A 433 -13.05 -0.39 -5.62
N LYS A 434 -14.18 -0.17 -4.94
CA LYS A 434 -15.36 0.49 -5.48
C LYS A 434 -15.13 1.89 -6.05
N THR A 435 -14.36 2.75 -5.37
CA THR A 435 -14.22 4.18 -5.71
C THR A 435 -12.76 4.62 -5.71
N ALA A 436 -12.33 5.34 -6.76
CA ALA A 436 -11.00 5.95 -6.79
C ALA A 436 -10.94 7.24 -7.64
N GLY A 437 -10.15 8.19 -7.16
CA GLY A 437 -9.76 9.40 -7.89
C GLY A 437 -8.25 9.52 -7.98
N GLY A 438 -7.73 10.16 -9.02
CA GLY A 438 -6.30 10.45 -9.11
C GLY A 438 -5.81 11.37 -7.97
N VAL A 439 -6.66 12.29 -7.51
CA VAL A 439 -6.35 13.20 -6.39
C VAL A 439 -7.09 12.78 -5.13
N VAL A 440 -8.41 12.61 -5.19
CA VAL A 440 -9.24 12.28 -4.03
C VAL A 440 -10.17 11.11 -4.33
N GLY A 441 -10.22 10.09 -3.46
CA GLY A 441 -11.21 9.03 -3.59
C GLY A 441 -12.64 9.55 -3.46
N THR A 442 -12.95 10.15 -2.31
CA THR A 442 -14.25 10.79 -2.03
C THR A 442 -14.07 12.23 -1.58
N ASN A 443 -14.60 13.17 -2.37
CA ASN A 443 -14.63 14.59 -2.02
C ASN A 443 -15.98 14.98 -1.41
N ARG A 444 -15.97 15.67 -0.28
CA ARG A 444 -17.10 16.37 0.35
C ARG A 444 -16.79 17.84 0.63
N GLY A 445 -15.53 18.23 0.55
CA GLY A 445 -15.08 19.60 0.66
C GLY A 445 -14.93 20.29 -0.69
N VAL A 446 -13.86 21.08 -0.84
CA VAL A 446 -13.61 21.92 -2.02
C VAL A 446 -12.27 21.56 -2.66
N ILE A 447 -12.31 21.21 -3.95
CA ILE A 447 -11.11 21.03 -4.79
C ILE A 447 -11.07 22.19 -5.79
N ASP A 448 -10.03 23.01 -5.75
CA ASP A 448 -9.93 24.26 -6.53
C ASP A 448 -8.58 24.39 -7.25
N GLY A 449 -8.57 24.54 -8.58
CA GLY A 449 -7.31 24.80 -9.29
C GLY A 449 -6.38 23.61 -9.39
N VAL A 450 -6.90 22.39 -9.23
CA VAL A 450 -6.10 21.17 -9.27
C VAL A 450 -6.01 20.62 -10.69
N THR A 451 -4.82 20.18 -11.11
CA THR A 451 -4.64 19.47 -12.38
C THR A 451 -4.15 18.04 -12.18
N PHE A 452 -4.58 17.14 -13.06
CA PHE A 452 -4.23 15.72 -13.03
C PHE A 452 -3.85 15.21 -14.42
N ARG A 453 -2.78 14.41 -14.50
CA ARG A 453 -2.44 13.58 -15.66
C ARG A 453 -1.95 12.21 -15.17
N GLY A 454 -2.56 11.15 -15.66
CA GLY A 454 -2.20 9.80 -15.20
C GLY A 454 -3.05 8.68 -15.76
N ARG A 455 -2.73 7.46 -15.35
CA ARG A 455 -3.43 6.23 -15.70
C ARG A 455 -4.13 5.64 -14.48
N ILE A 456 -5.44 5.41 -14.57
CA ILE A 456 -6.23 4.79 -13.51
C ILE A 456 -6.83 3.49 -14.05
N VAL A 457 -6.57 2.37 -13.38
CA VAL A 457 -7.09 1.05 -13.73
C VAL A 457 -7.92 0.48 -12.59
N GLY A 458 -9.21 0.30 -12.83
CA GLY A 458 -10.10 -0.48 -11.99
C GLY A 458 -10.10 -1.95 -12.37
N THR A 459 -9.96 -2.83 -11.37
CA THR A 459 -10.12 -4.28 -11.46
C THR A 459 -11.21 -4.73 -10.48
N GLY A 460 -11.59 -6.01 -10.51
CA GLY A 460 -12.44 -6.60 -9.46
C GLY A 460 -13.83 -5.95 -9.35
N VAL A 461 -14.08 -5.20 -8.27
CA VAL A 461 -15.37 -4.56 -7.97
C VAL A 461 -15.36 -3.03 -8.16
N ALA A 462 -14.31 -2.49 -8.79
CA ALA A 462 -14.23 -1.06 -9.07
C ALA A 462 -15.41 -0.55 -9.91
N SER A 463 -16.01 0.57 -9.48
CA SER A 463 -17.28 1.06 -10.05
C SER A 463 -17.37 2.57 -10.23
N VAL A 464 -16.52 3.36 -9.58
CA VAL A 464 -16.55 4.83 -9.67
C VAL A 464 -15.13 5.36 -9.76
N LEU A 465 -14.70 5.74 -10.97
CA LEU A 465 -13.34 6.22 -11.22
C LEU A 465 -13.33 7.61 -11.83
N GLY A 466 -12.48 8.50 -11.33
CA GLY A 466 -12.28 9.80 -11.97
C GLY A 466 -10.87 10.36 -11.89
N GLY A 467 -10.52 11.26 -12.81
CA GLY A 467 -9.16 11.84 -12.84
C GLY A 467 -8.85 12.68 -11.61
N ILE A 468 -9.76 13.56 -11.20
CA ILE A 468 -9.62 14.36 -9.97
C ILE A 468 -10.23 13.60 -8.80
N ALA A 469 -11.53 13.29 -8.89
CA ALA A 469 -12.26 12.62 -7.81
C ALA A 469 -12.94 11.34 -8.30
N GLY A 470 -12.94 10.29 -7.50
CA GLY A 470 -13.82 9.14 -7.76
C GLY A 470 -15.28 9.58 -7.58
N GLN A 471 -15.64 9.83 -6.32
CA GLN A 471 -16.96 10.32 -5.95
C GLN A 471 -16.89 11.77 -5.47
N ASN A 472 -17.65 12.65 -6.12
CA ASN A 472 -17.84 14.03 -5.69
C ASN A 472 -19.19 14.20 -4.97
N GLN A 473 -19.09 14.65 -3.73
CA GLN A 473 -20.15 15.05 -2.80
C GLN A 473 -19.89 16.46 -2.23
N GLY A 474 -19.03 17.23 -2.89
CA GLY A 474 -18.72 18.63 -2.55
C GLY A 474 -18.55 19.46 -3.83
N VAL A 475 -17.54 20.33 -3.84
CA VAL A 475 -17.27 21.24 -4.96
C VAL A 475 -15.95 20.86 -5.62
N ILE A 476 -15.96 20.71 -6.95
CA ILE A 476 -14.76 20.70 -7.78
C ILE A 476 -14.87 21.92 -8.70
N VAL A 477 -13.91 22.82 -8.62
CA VAL A 477 -13.94 24.07 -9.37
C VAL A 477 -12.56 24.37 -9.96
N ASN A 478 -12.52 24.98 -11.14
CA ASN A 478 -11.27 25.38 -11.78
C ASN A 478 -10.26 24.23 -11.97
N CYS A 479 -10.72 22.98 -12.13
CA CYS A 479 -9.84 21.81 -12.20
C CYS A 479 -9.65 21.31 -13.64
N GLY A 480 -8.53 20.62 -13.89
CA GLY A 480 -8.18 20.12 -15.22
C GLY A 480 -7.66 18.69 -15.22
N ASN A 481 -8.19 17.82 -16.08
CA ASN A 481 -7.48 16.60 -16.47
C ASN A 481 -6.69 16.89 -17.75
N ARG A 482 -5.37 16.70 -17.72
CA ARG A 482 -4.43 17.04 -18.80
C ARG A 482 -4.00 15.83 -19.64
N GLY A 483 -4.62 14.66 -19.45
CA GLY A 483 -4.40 13.48 -20.28
C GLY A 483 -4.29 12.17 -19.51
N GLY A 484 -3.93 11.11 -20.23
CA GLY A 484 -3.86 9.73 -19.74
C GLY A 484 -5.16 8.95 -19.94
N SER A 485 -5.34 7.86 -19.18
CA SER A 485 -6.45 6.91 -19.37
C SER A 485 -7.13 6.50 -18.08
N ILE A 486 -8.43 6.18 -18.17
CA ILE A 486 -9.21 5.58 -17.10
C ILE A 486 -9.87 4.31 -17.63
N GLU A 487 -9.53 3.16 -17.07
CA GLU A 487 -9.89 1.86 -17.61
C GLU A 487 -10.46 0.93 -16.53
N ALA A 488 -11.56 0.24 -16.80
CA ALA A 488 -12.19 -0.74 -15.92
C ALA A 488 -12.71 -1.93 -16.74
N VAL A 489 -11.79 -2.67 -17.36
CA VAL A 489 -12.11 -3.74 -18.33
C VAL A 489 -12.12 -5.14 -17.71
N ASP A 490 -11.34 -5.36 -16.65
CA ASP A 490 -11.16 -6.65 -15.96
C ASP A 490 -11.96 -6.69 -14.64
N LEU A 491 -13.28 -6.57 -14.75
CA LEU A 491 -14.19 -6.61 -13.60
C LEU A 491 -14.73 -8.02 -13.34
N ASN A 492 -14.98 -8.34 -12.07
CA ASN A 492 -15.59 -9.60 -11.66
C ASN A 492 -16.92 -9.82 -12.37
N SER A 493 -17.23 -11.08 -12.71
CA SER A 493 -18.50 -11.41 -13.37
C SER A 493 -19.70 -10.95 -12.52
N GLY A 494 -20.53 -10.07 -13.08
CA GLY A 494 -21.67 -9.47 -12.38
C GLY A 494 -21.38 -8.19 -11.58
N ALA A 495 -20.11 -7.81 -11.39
CA ALA A 495 -19.75 -6.47 -10.94
C ALA A 495 -20.00 -5.46 -12.07
N LYS A 496 -20.67 -4.36 -11.77
CA LYS A 496 -20.91 -3.30 -12.74
C LYS A 496 -19.88 -2.18 -12.50
N GLY A 497 -18.99 -1.96 -13.47
CA GLY A 497 -18.10 -0.80 -13.47
C GLY A 497 -18.86 0.46 -13.83
N GLU A 498 -19.63 1.02 -12.90
CA GLU A 498 -20.77 1.86 -13.28
C GLU A 498 -20.46 3.27 -13.77
N ASN A 499 -19.36 3.93 -13.41
CA ASN A 499 -19.18 5.35 -13.71
C ASN A 499 -17.71 5.79 -13.84
N LEU A 500 -17.29 6.19 -15.04
CA LEU A 500 -15.93 6.68 -15.30
C LEU A 500 -15.99 8.11 -15.87
N GLY A 501 -15.20 9.02 -15.28
CA GLY A 501 -15.18 10.43 -15.70
C GLY A 501 -13.79 11.06 -15.71
N GLY A 502 -13.47 11.87 -16.72
CA GLY A 502 -12.15 12.52 -16.76
C GLY A 502 -11.89 13.48 -15.59
N ILE A 503 -12.92 14.17 -15.07
CA ILE A 503 -12.84 14.95 -13.82
C ILE A 503 -13.36 14.13 -12.64
N ALA A 504 -14.60 13.64 -12.72
CA ALA A 504 -15.23 12.88 -11.64
C ALA A 504 -15.98 11.66 -12.13
N GLY A 505 -15.81 10.51 -11.47
CA GLY A 505 -16.59 9.31 -11.80
C GLY A 505 -18.08 9.53 -11.58
N GLN A 506 -18.43 10.05 -10.40
CA GLN A 506 -19.81 10.35 -10.02
C GLN A 506 -19.94 11.67 -9.28
N ILE A 507 -21.02 12.40 -9.54
CA ILE A 507 -21.51 13.50 -8.69
C ILE A 507 -22.86 13.11 -8.10
N SER A 508 -23.00 13.28 -6.79
CA SER A 508 -24.20 12.91 -6.01
C SER A 508 -24.40 13.84 -4.82
N LYS A 509 -25.54 13.69 -4.13
CA LYS A 509 -25.81 14.43 -2.88
C LYS A 509 -24.75 14.17 -1.81
N GLY A 510 -24.44 15.22 -1.07
CA GLY A 510 -23.67 15.14 0.16
C GLY A 510 -24.51 14.62 1.31
N SER A 511 -23.91 14.56 2.50
CA SER A 511 -24.62 14.18 3.74
C SER A 511 -25.72 15.17 4.13
N ASP A 512 -25.69 16.39 3.60
CA ASP A 512 -26.70 17.43 3.77
C ASP A 512 -27.94 17.23 2.88
N GLY A 513 -27.89 16.29 1.92
CA GLY A 513 -28.97 16.01 0.99
C GLY A 513 -29.11 17.03 -0.14
N VAL A 514 -28.10 17.88 -0.37
CA VAL A 514 -28.09 18.89 -1.43
C VAL A 514 -27.18 18.47 -2.59
N GLY A 515 -27.55 18.88 -3.81
CA GLY A 515 -26.79 18.59 -5.02
C GLY A 515 -25.46 19.33 -5.06
N ASN A 516 -24.44 18.70 -5.64
CA ASN A 516 -23.05 19.14 -5.60
C ASN A 516 -22.52 19.61 -6.95
N TYR A 517 -21.29 20.11 -7.00
CA TYR A 517 -20.84 20.97 -8.09
C TYR A 517 -19.54 20.50 -8.76
N VAL A 518 -19.54 20.48 -10.08
CA VAL A 518 -18.34 20.53 -10.94
C VAL A 518 -18.46 21.77 -11.82
N ILE A 519 -17.59 22.76 -11.62
CA ILE A 519 -17.72 24.08 -12.25
C ILE A 519 -16.40 24.51 -12.89
N ASN A 520 -16.44 25.05 -14.10
CA ASN A 520 -15.28 25.68 -14.72
C ASN A 520 -14.09 24.70 -14.89
N CYS A 521 -14.37 23.46 -15.30
CA CYS A 521 -13.37 22.39 -15.41
C CYS A 521 -13.14 21.95 -16.86
N TYR A 522 -11.98 21.35 -17.14
CA TYR A 522 -11.68 20.78 -18.46
C TYR A 522 -11.08 19.39 -18.39
N SER A 523 -11.24 18.60 -19.45
CA SER A 523 -10.65 17.27 -19.53
C SER A 523 -10.10 16.95 -20.91
N TRP A 524 -8.81 16.64 -20.94
CA TRP A 524 -8.07 16.14 -22.10
C TRP A 524 -7.81 14.64 -22.03
N ILE A 525 -8.63 13.92 -21.27
CA ILE A 525 -8.49 12.47 -21.12
C ILE A 525 -8.42 11.81 -22.51
N GLU A 526 -7.40 10.98 -22.70
CA GLU A 526 -7.09 10.40 -24.00
C GLU A 526 -7.97 9.19 -24.27
N ARG A 527 -8.27 8.41 -23.23
CA ARG A 527 -9.06 7.19 -23.33
C ARG A 527 -9.88 6.91 -22.07
N ILE A 528 -11.14 6.51 -22.26
CA ILE A 528 -11.96 5.91 -21.22
C ILE A 528 -12.48 4.55 -21.69
N ALA A 529 -12.23 3.48 -20.94
CA ALA A 529 -12.68 2.14 -21.29
C ALA A 529 -13.35 1.44 -20.11
N SER A 530 -14.54 0.88 -20.32
CA SER A 530 -15.22 0.03 -19.34
C SER A 530 -16.02 -1.04 -20.07
N ASN A 531 -16.25 -2.18 -19.41
CA ASN A 531 -17.22 -3.17 -19.88
C ASN A 531 -18.68 -2.82 -19.50
N ASN A 532 -18.91 -1.69 -18.83
CA ASN A 532 -20.20 -1.20 -18.38
C ASN A 532 -20.53 0.22 -18.89
N ASN A 533 -21.61 0.80 -18.36
CA ASN A 533 -22.19 2.06 -18.82
C ASN A 533 -21.65 3.29 -18.04
N ASN A 534 -22.03 4.50 -18.48
CA ASN A 534 -21.79 5.83 -17.92
C ASN A 534 -20.33 6.33 -18.00
N LEU A 535 -19.87 6.57 -19.23
CA LEU A 535 -18.54 7.06 -19.53
C LEU A 535 -18.61 8.51 -20.04
N GLY A 536 -17.91 9.44 -19.39
CA GLY A 536 -17.92 10.85 -19.81
C GLY A 536 -16.56 11.53 -19.69
N GLY A 537 -16.19 12.39 -20.64
CA GLY A 537 -14.91 13.11 -20.56
C GLY A 537 -14.84 14.07 -19.38
N ILE A 538 -15.96 14.65 -18.94
CA ILE A 538 -16.05 15.42 -17.69
C ILE A 538 -16.48 14.52 -16.55
N VAL A 539 -17.70 13.98 -16.61
CA VAL A 539 -18.25 13.12 -15.56
C VAL A 539 -18.91 11.86 -16.08
N GLY A 540 -18.71 10.75 -15.37
CA GLY A 540 -19.39 9.49 -15.70
C GLY A 540 -20.89 9.61 -15.48
N ILE A 541 -21.30 9.96 -14.26
CA ILE A 541 -22.71 10.21 -13.92
C ILE A 541 -22.89 11.52 -13.13
N VAL A 542 -23.94 12.26 -13.47
CA VAL A 542 -24.48 13.35 -12.66
C VAL A 542 -25.88 12.98 -12.16
N SER A 543 -26.08 13.07 -10.85
CA SER A 543 -27.31 12.62 -10.18
C SER A 543 -27.70 13.54 -9.03
N ASP A 544 -28.88 13.29 -8.47
CA ASP A 544 -29.34 13.87 -7.21
C ASP A 544 -29.28 15.40 -7.14
N ASP A 545 -29.81 16.07 -8.16
CA ASP A 545 -29.88 17.53 -8.27
C ASP A 545 -28.50 18.21 -8.36
N SER A 546 -27.43 17.47 -8.68
CA SER A 546 -26.06 17.99 -8.82
C SER A 546 -25.82 18.69 -10.17
N PHE A 547 -24.69 19.40 -10.28
CA PHE A 547 -24.42 20.37 -11.34
C PHE A 547 -23.09 20.13 -12.06
N VAL A 548 -23.11 20.25 -13.38
CA VAL A 548 -21.92 20.37 -14.24
C VAL A 548 -22.05 21.66 -15.04
N ILE A 549 -21.17 22.62 -14.78
CA ILE A 549 -21.33 23.99 -15.28
C ILE A 549 -20.04 24.49 -15.93
N ASN A 550 -20.16 25.08 -17.13
CA ASN A 550 -19.06 25.75 -17.82
C ASN A 550 -17.80 24.87 -17.99
N CYS A 551 -18.00 23.65 -18.48
CA CYS A 551 -16.93 22.65 -18.61
C CYS A 551 -16.71 22.24 -20.06
N TYR A 552 -15.53 21.73 -20.41
CA TYR A 552 -15.31 21.14 -21.73
C TYR A 552 -14.41 19.90 -21.73
N ALA A 553 -14.65 18.97 -22.66
CA ALA A 553 -13.83 17.77 -22.82
C ALA A 553 -13.48 17.44 -24.27
N THR A 554 -12.26 16.94 -24.48
CA THR A 554 -11.73 16.58 -25.81
C THR A 554 -11.80 15.08 -26.11
N LEU A 555 -12.37 14.28 -25.21
CA LEU A 555 -12.42 12.81 -25.30
C LEU A 555 -12.91 12.35 -26.67
N ALA A 556 -12.12 11.49 -27.31
CA ALA A 556 -12.41 10.92 -28.63
C ALA A 556 -12.50 9.39 -28.62
N ASP A 557 -11.73 8.74 -27.74
CA ASP A 557 -11.62 7.28 -27.68
C ASP A 557 -12.34 6.70 -26.45
N VAL A 558 -13.46 6.04 -26.71
CA VAL A 558 -14.28 5.38 -25.69
C VAL A 558 -14.66 3.98 -26.14
N THR A 559 -14.46 2.98 -25.27
CA THR A 559 -14.99 1.64 -25.52
C THR A 559 -16.52 1.64 -25.39
N GLN A 560 -17.21 1.13 -26.41
CA GLN A 560 -18.65 1.29 -26.57
C GLN A 560 -19.49 0.37 -25.65
N ASN A 561 -20.41 0.98 -24.90
CA ASN A 561 -21.59 0.36 -24.28
C ASN A 561 -22.80 1.34 -24.33
N ASP A 562 -23.90 1.08 -23.64
CA ASP A 562 -25.19 1.79 -23.81
C ASP A 562 -25.23 3.29 -23.39
N SER A 563 -24.25 3.80 -22.63
CA SER A 563 -24.25 5.19 -22.13
C SER A 563 -22.85 5.80 -22.07
N TYR A 564 -22.47 6.54 -23.09
CA TYR A 564 -21.23 7.32 -23.14
C TYR A 564 -21.44 8.64 -23.89
N ALA A 565 -20.60 9.63 -23.63
CA ALA A 565 -20.43 10.83 -24.45
C ALA A 565 -19.08 11.50 -24.17
N SER A 566 -18.64 12.40 -25.05
CA SER A 566 -17.44 13.19 -24.83
C SER A 566 -17.48 14.02 -23.55
N SER A 567 -18.67 14.44 -23.07
CA SER A 567 -18.80 15.26 -21.84
C SER A 567 -19.38 14.50 -20.66
N VAL A 568 -20.67 14.12 -20.71
CA VAL A 568 -21.38 13.50 -19.57
C VAL A 568 -21.91 12.12 -19.98
N GLY A 569 -21.52 11.07 -19.25
CA GLY A 569 -21.96 9.72 -19.57
C GLY A 569 -23.45 9.49 -19.31
N TYR A 570 -23.92 9.82 -18.11
CA TYR A 570 -25.34 9.71 -17.73
C TYR A 570 -25.80 10.89 -16.87
N ASN A 571 -26.86 11.57 -17.31
CA ASN A 571 -27.62 12.52 -16.53
C ASN A 571 -28.91 11.86 -16.00
N LYS A 572 -28.92 11.48 -14.71
CA LYS A 572 -30.05 10.79 -14.07
C LYS A 572 -31.06 11.74 -13.44
N LYS A 573 -30.56 12.81 -12.84
CA LYS A 573 -31.32 13.89 -12.18
C LYS A 573 -30.40 15.09 -11.92
N GLY A 574 -29.54 15.41 -12.86
CA GLY A 574 -28.55 16.46 -12.77
C GLY A 574 -28.90 17.68 -13.62
N ASN A 575 -28.01 18.66 -13.54
CA ASN A 575 -28.14 19.98 -14.14
C ASN A 575 -26.85 20.28 -14.94
N VAL A 576 -26.94 20.24 -16.27
CA VAL A 576 -25.79 20.44 -17.18
C VAL A 576 -25.99 21.76 -17.91
N TRP A 577 -25.02 22.68 -17.81
CA TRP A 577 -25.15 24.03 -18.37
C TRP A 577 -23.84 24.63 -18.88
N ASN A 578 -23.85 25.13 -20.12
CA ASN A 578 -22.67 25.58 -20.87
C ASN A 578 -21.55 24.54 -20.92
N VAL A 579 -21.90 23.30 -21.29
CA VAL A 579 -20.91 22.21 -21.41
C VAL A 579 -20.58 21.93 -22.87
N TYR A 580 -19.30 21.77 -23.19
CA TYR A 580 -18.81 21.56 -24.55
C TYR A 580 -18.11 20.21 -24.70
N GLY A 581 -18.44 19.46 -25.75
CA GLY A 581 -17.89 18.12 -25.98
C GLY A 581 -17.26 17.98 -27.37
N ASN A 582 -16.33 17.04 -27.52
CA ASN A 582 -15.76 16.69 -28.81
C ASN A 582 -16.81 15.97 -29.68
N GLU A 583 -17.06 16.49 -30.88
CA GLU A 583 -17.98 15.89 -31.86
C GLU A 583 -17.53 14.52 -32.37
N ALA A 584 -16.25 14.15 -32.22
CA ALA A 584 -15.73 12.84 -32.60
C ALA A 584 -16.20 11.71 -31.68
N CYS A 585 -16.67 12.04 -30.47
CA CYS A 585 -17.26 11.09 -29.52
C CYS A 585 -18.60 11.64 -29.02
N PRO A 586 -19.61 11.77 -29.90
CA PRO A 586 -20.93 12.17 -29.47
C PRO A 586 -21.59 11.03 -28.68
N SER A 587 -22.70 11.32 -28.02
CA SER A 587 -23.51 10.29 -27.38
C SER A 587 -24.07 9.26 -28.37
N GLY A 588 -24.16 8.02 -27.89
CA GLY A 588 -24.67 6.87 -28.65
C GLY A 588 -26.19 6.74 -28.73
N GLN A 589 -26.69 5.49 -28.84
CA GLN A 589 -28.04 5.13 -29.32
C GLN A 589 -29.25 5.78 -28.63
N LYS A 590 -29.15 6.25 -27.38
CA LYS A 590 -30.29 6.81 -26.64
C LYS A 590 -30.55 8.29 -26.95
N ASN A 591 -29.49 9.05 -27.22
CA ASN A 591 -29.53 10.46 -27.60
C ASN A 591 -28.44 10.67 -28.65
N ALA A 592 -28.67 10.35 -29.92
CA ALA A 592 -27.61 10.48 -30.92
C ALA A 592 -27.15 11.95 -31.04
N ASP A 593 -25.85 12.16 -31.31
CA ASP A 593 -25.28 13.47 -31.63
C ASP A 593 -25.42 14.53 -30.52
N TRP A 594 -25.20 14.13 -29.26
CA TRP A 594 -25.35 15.00 -28.10
C TRP A 594 -24.18 14.96 -27.11
N ILE A 595 -24.11 15.94 -26.21
CA ILE A 595 -23.07 16.03 -25.15
C ILE A 595 -23.33 15.13 -23.94
N VAL A 596 -24.52 14.53 -23.85
CA VAL A 596 -24.94 13.66 -22.74
C VAL A 596 -25.36 12.30 -23.28
N GLY A 597 -24.67 11.24 -22.84
CA GLY A 597 -24.86 9.86 -23.30
C GLY A 597 -26.28 9.35 -23.11
N ASN A 598 -26.73 9.40 -21.86
CA ASN A 598 -28.12 9.18 -21.51
C ASN A 598 -28.62 10.40 -20.74
N ASP A 599 -29.62 11.09 -21.27
CA ASP A 599 -30.20 12.28 -20.63
C ASP A 599 -31.60 11.94 -20.09
N SER A 600 -31.67 11.05 -19.09
CA SER A 600 -32.93 10.65 -18.44
C SER A 600 -33.29 11.60 -17.30
N LYS A 601 -33.14 12.90 -17.53
CA LYS A 601 -33.49 13.95 -16.58
C LYS A 601 -34.95 13.80 -16.12
N LYS A 602 -35.20 13.99 -14.82
CA LYS A 602 -36.55 13.91 -14.23
C LYS A 602 -37.05 15.31 -13.84
N ASP A 603 -38.38 15.48 -13.81
CA ASP A 603 -39.05 16.71 -13.35
C ASP A 603 -38.49 17.23 -12.01
N GLY A 604 -38.24 18.54 -11.94
CA GLY A 604 -37.76 19.23 -10.73
C GLY A 604 -36.29 19.69 -10.74
N SER A 605 -35.57 19.50 -11.86
CA SER A 605 -34.25 20.10 -12.10
C SER A 605 -34.30 21.62 -12.29
N VAL A 606 -33.19 22.32 -12.06
CA VAL A 606 -33.10 23.79 -12.19
C VAL A 606 -33.30 24.25 -13.63
N TRP A 607 -32.60 23.61 -14.57
CA TRP A 607 -32.80 23.85 -16.00
C TRP A 607 -33.73 22.78 -16.58
N ALA A 608 -34.55 23.11 -17.58
CA ALA A 608 -35.44 22.13 -18.22
C ALA A 608 -34.65 21.11 -19.06
N GLU A 609 -33.65 21.57 -19.79
CA GLU A 609 -32.81 20.76 -20.67
C GLU A 609 -31.36 20.84 -20.24
N SER A 610 -30.54 19.90 -20.72
CA SER A 610 -29.08 20.06 -20.67
C SER A 610 -28.68 21.10 -21.71
N VAL A 611 -27.78 22.02 -21.36
CA VAL A 611 -27.41 23.14 -22.24
C VAL A 611 -25.92 23.03 -22.60
N GLY A 612 -25.62 22.83 -23.87
CA GLY A 612 -24.26 22.59 -24.33
C GLY A 612 -24.13 22.47 -25.85
N ALA A 613 -22.92 22.19 -26.33
CA ALA A 613 -22.62 22.03 -27.75
C ALA A 613 -21.52 21.00 -28.00
N LEU A 614 -21.61 20.29 -29.13
CA LEU A 614 -20.50 19.52 -29.68
C LEU A 614 -19.66 20.44 -30.58
N LEU A 615 -18.35 20.30 -30.49
CA LEU A 615 -17.36 21.06 -31.27
C LEU A 615 -16.32 20.10 -31.83
N SER A 616 -15.84 20.39 -33.03
CA SER A 616 -14.59 19.81 -33.54
C SER A 616 -13.39 20.23 -32.69
N LEU A 617 -12.34 19.41 -32.69
CA LEU A 617 -11.09 19.78 -32.01
C LEU A 617 -10.47 21.07 -32.58
N ASP A 618 -10.69 21.38 -33.86
CA ASP A 618 -10.21 22.62 -34.49
C ASP A 618 -10.99 23.84 -34.01
N GLU A 619 -12.31 23.72 -33.83
CA GLU A 619 -13.14 24.76 -33.21
C GLU A 619 -12.73 25.02 -31.77
N MET A 620 -12.47 23.96 -30.98
CA MET A 620 -12.00 24.10 -29.60
C MET A 620 -10.66 24.84 -29.51
N LYS A 621 -9.79 24.72 -30.52
CA LYS A 621 -8.49 25.38 -30.58
C LYS A 621 -8.58 26.84 -31.01
N SER A 622 -9.35 27.13 -32.05
CA SER A 622 -9.26 28.44 -32.73
C SER A 622 -10.51 28.87 -33.51
N GLY A 623 -11.62 28.14 -33.43
CA GLY A 623 -12.86 28.48 -34.14
C GLY A 623 -13.81 29.34 -33.32
N ALA A 624 -14.75 29.99 -34.01
CA ALA A 624 -15.85 30.70 -33.36
C ALA A 624 -16.75 29.71 -32.62
N VAL A 625 -17.20 30.08 -31.43
CA VAL A 625 -18.03 29.24 -30.56
C VAL A 625 -19.19 30.06 -30.02
N THR A 626 -20.40 29.51 -30.11
CA THR A 626 -21.59 30.12 -29.52
C THR A 626 -21.78 29.63 -28.09
N VAL A 627 -22.05 30.55 -27.17
CA VAL A 627 -22.39 30.23 -25.77
C VAL A 627 -23.82 29.67 -25.71
N PRO A 628 -24.02 28.38 -25.40
CA PRO A 628 -25.32 27.73 -25.59
C PRO A 628 -26.46 28.33 -24.78
N SER A 629 -26.17 28.84 -23.58
CA SER A 629 -27.18 29.44 -22.70
C SER A 629 -27.66 30.83 -23.10
N SER A 630 -26.87 31.59 -23.86
CA SER A 630 -27.19 32.98 -24.23
C SER A 630 -27.34 33.21 -25.73
N GLY A 631 -26.84 32.27 -26.55
CA GLY A 631 -26.75 32.43 -28.00
C GLY A 631 -25.70 33.44 -28.45
N LYS A 632 -24.85 33.95 -27.55
CA LYS A 632 -23.78 34.89 -27.89
C LYS A 632 -22.69 34.18 -28.70
N GLU A 633 -22.45 34.64 -29.91
CA GLU A 633 -21.31 34.23 -30.73
C GLU A 633 -20.01 34.82 -30.18
N CYS A 634 -19.00 33.99 -29.98
CA CYS A 634 -17.68 34.37 -29.50
C CYS A 634 -16.62 33.97 -30.53
N ALA A 635 -15.51 34.70 -30.59
CA ALA A 635 -14.46 34.46 -31.57
C ALA A 635 -13.64 33.19 -31.29
N SER A 636 -13.72 32.65 -30.07
CA SER A 636 -12.99 31.46 -29.62
C SER A 636 -13.73 30.74 -28.49
N LEU A 637 -13.36 29.48 -28.25
CA LEU A 637 -13.81 28.75 -27.06
C LEU A 637 -13.38 29.44 -25.75
N VAL A 638 -12.21 30.08 -25.70
CA VAL A 638 -11.75 30.86 -24.53
C VAL A 638 -12.76 31.96 -24.17
N GLU A 639 -13.18 32.75 -25.17
CA GLU A 639 -14.14 33.83 -24.96
C GLU A 639 -15.54 33.29 -24.59
N ALA A 640 -15.94 32.17 -25.18
CA ALA A 640 -17.20 31.51 -24.84
C ALA A 640 -17.22 30.98 -23.39
N LEU A 641 -16.13 30.37 -22.93
CA LEU A 641 -15.97 29.88 -21.57
C LEU A 641 -15.90 31.02 -20.54
N ASN A 642 -15.19 32.12 -20.84
CA ASN A 642 -15.16 33.30 -19.98
C ASN A 642 -16.55 33.96 -19.91
N THR A 643 -17.26 34.09 -21.04
CA THR A 643 -18.66 34.56 -21.04
C THR A 643 -19.55 33.62 -20.21
N GLY A 644 -19.37 32.31 -20.31
CA GLY A 644 -20.12 31.32 -19.52
C GLY A 644 -19.86 31.46 -18.01
N ALA A 645 -18.62 31.74 -17.61
CA ALA A 645 -18.25 32.02 -16.23
C ALA A 645 -18.92 33.31 -15.71
N GLU A 646 -18.89 34.39 -16.49
CA GLU A 646 -19.59 35.64 -16.16
C GLU A 646 -21.10 35.43 -15.98
N LEU A 647 -21.73 34.64 -16.86
CA LEU A 647 -23.15 34.32 -16.76
C LEU A 647 -23.46 33.48 -15.51
N TYR A 648 -22.57 32.56 -15.13
CA TYR A 648 -22.70 31.81 -13.88
C TYR A 648 -22.67 32.75 -12.67
N ASP A 649 -21.72 33.69 -12.62
CA ASP A 649 -21.58 34.66 -11.53
C ASP A 649 -22.80 35.57 -11.43
N GLN A 650 -23.37 35.96 -12.56
CA GLN A 650 -24.55 36.82 -12.68
C GLN A 650 -25.88 36.10 -12.44
N LEU A 651 -25.90 34.77 -12.23
CA LEU A 651 -27.13 34.05 -11.92
C LEU A 651 -27.79 34.66 -10.66
N PRO A 652 -29.10 34.97 -10.71
CA PRO A 652 -29.82 35.52 -9.56
C PRO A 652 -29.70 34.64 -8.32
N ASP A 653 -29.68 35.26 -7.13
CA ASP A 653 -29.68 34.55 -5.86
C ASP A 653 -30.85 33.56 -5.77
N GLY A 654 -30.56 32.35 -5.30
CA GLY A 654 -31.54 31.27 -5.18
C GLY A 654 -31.79 30.48 -6.46
N THR A 655 -31.16 30.83 -7.59
CA THR A 655 -31.23 30.00 -8.81
C THR A 655 -30.61 28.63 -8.59
N LEU A 656 -29.45 28.59 -7.93
CA LEU A 656 -28.74 27.36 -7.62
C LEU A 656 -28.84 27.07 -6.12
N PRO A 657 -29.26 25.85 -5.71
CA PRO A 657 -29.33 25.47 -4.30
C PRO A 657 -27.92 25.40 -3.73
N THR A 658 -27.63 26.15 -2.66
CA THR A 658 -26.28 26.22 -2.06
C THR A 658 -25.18 26.53 -3.08
N LYS A 659 -25.38 27.56 -3.94
CA LYS A 659 -24.36 28.05 -4.88
C LYS A 659 -23.03 28.25 -4.13
N PRO A 660 -21.93 27.58 -4.53
CA PRO A 660 -20.68 27.64 -3.81
C PRO A 660 -20.08 29.05 -3.87
N VAL A 661 -19.48 29.48 -2.76
CA VAL A 661 -18.74 30.75 -2.68
C VAL A 661 -17.32 30.48 -3.15
N VAL A 662 -17.12 30.53 -4.47
CA VAL A 662 -15.84 30.26 -5.14
C VAL A 662 -15.59 31.33 -6.21
N SER A 663 -14.32 31.61 -6.48
CA SER A 663 -13.93 32.48 -7.59
C SER A 663 -13.60 31.64 -8.82
N LEU A 664 -14.21 31.96 -9.96
CA LEU A 664 -13.89 31.30 -11.22
C LEU A 664 -12.60 31.87 -11.82
N ARG A 665 -11.65 31.01 -12.17
CA ARG A 665 -10.42 31.40 -12.86
C ARG A 665 -10.70 31.75 -14.31
N GLU A 666 -9.94 32.73 -14.81
CA GLU A 666 -9.98 33.18 -16.19
C GLU A 666 -9.49 32.05 -17.12
N TRP A 667 -10.24 31.79 -18.18
CA TRP A 667 -9.77 30.94 -19.28
C TRP A 667 -8.80 31.71 -20.15
N VAL A 668 -7.71 31.06 -20.51
CA VAL A 668 -6.68 31.58 -21.40
C VAL A 668 -6.37 30.57 -22.51
N ALA A 669 -5.91 31.08 -23.65
CA ALA A 669 -5.40 30.23 -24.72
C ALA A 669 -4.10 29.52 -24.28
N SER A 670 -3.86 28.33 -24.84
CA SER A 670 -2.58 27.60 -24.72
C SER A 670 -2.16 27.06 -26.09
N ASP A 671 -1.02 26.39 -26.17
CA ASP A 671 -0.53 25.74 -27.40
C ASP A 671 -1.43 24.57 -27.86
N THR A 672 -2.27 24.04 -26.96
CA THR A 672 -3.23 22.97 -27.26
C THR A 672 -4.65 23.51 -27.18
N TYR A 673 -5.29 23.41 -26.01
CA TYR A 673 -6.68 23.79 -25.78
C TYR A 673 -6.77 24.82 -24.64
N PRO A 674 -7.90 25.51 -24.44
CA PRO A 674 -8.05 26.49 -23.37
C PRO A 674 -7.70 25.95 -21.99
N VAL A 675 -6.92 26.68 -21.21
CA VAL A 675 -6.60 26.31 -19.81
C VAL A 675 -7.03 27.43 -18.86
N LEU A 676 -7.00 27.14 -17.58
CA LEU A 676 -7.26 28.11 -16.53
C LEU A 676 -5.95 28.77 -16.10
N LYS A 677 -6.02 30.08 -15.83
CA LYS A 677 -4.89 30.91 -15.40
C LYS A 677 -4.65 30.85 -13.90
#